data_AF-U2KRF0-F1
#
_entry.id   AF-U2KRF0-F1
#
_cell.length_a   1.000
_cell.length_b   1.000
_cell.length_c   1.000
_cell.angle_alpha   90.00
_cell.angle_beta   90.00
_cell.angle_gamma   90.00
#
_symmetry.space_group_name_H-M   'P 1'
#
loop_
_entity.id
_entity.type
_entity.pdbx_description
1 polymer ?
#
loop_
_entity_poly.entity_id
_entity_poly.type
_entity_poly.pdbx_seq_one_letter_code
_entity_poly.pdbx_strand_id
1 'polypeptide(L)'
;MYKITWDKETGGVLLHSRIVDGTLGISPRPVFWEELDLLKLNELGWKYPHTEEPLLWAINKQYWYQGELMFEAKGANVYDAATIIFQPGKDNVELNPIDVKKMLKRNAEFMFLLESEAIEFIRETFIQYAGARKSVAKVAANQLDYETLAKRMEAKIKKKMAIVREDCDSFEIMPLDTAEKQGKKVFHTTKIDKFLASFSGGKDSQVVLDLCTRAIPSTEFEVIYSDTGYELPPSLDLYQQVQDHYHKLFPDLKFSLTRNHKSVLNYWDKIGTPSDKHRWCCSIMKTAPLYRSLKIEGTNKQAKVLTFDGVRSEESVRRSNYNRIGKGVKHDTVINASPILNWSSVEIFLYLWRQKLPINKAYRNGMTRVGCLICPFSSGWNDMVSNKKYKEKLEPFLSRIEENTKKAGIKDHDVYIKDGNWKHRAGGREISFPSNLFIESSKPHLKIKVHNSQEDLLTWMNAIGKYSIYADGDNKIKGELRYQNRVYQFSITRIGSEQTIIFENTSVDPILQGLIKRVFYKATFCIHCTACEVECPTGALSIKATSAHIDGSKCIHCKKCLTFHDFGCITAASLAVTGTTKEHKMKLISYNNFGLNEGWLSVYFSDPKAFFVNNLAGLNVKEQMPSFAKWLYQAGIIADTKTKEITPLGRFLADSYADNNNLVWQIIWINLSYEAPIVTWYNSTIEWNTFVSQQGLEELVANDYADNGKKTIHNVVYAFARTMKESPLGEFGPYSFINKNEYQKKPFIFVERAAIAYSLYKYSEVKNIRSLNISDLYSNDNNIGVYKEFGISKEEMKTQLRSLNSDSERVLIAELNMGLENITLRENLNAFECLRLLAK
;
A
#
# COMPACT_ATOMS: atom_id res chain seq x y z
N MET A 1 -9.64 27.90 1.13
CA MET A 1 -8.57 28.93 1.16
C MET A 1 -8.91 30.01 2.17
N TYR A 2 -10.19 30.36 2.24
CA TYR A 2 -10.73 31.32 3.19
C TYR A 2 -11.25 30.68 4.47
N LYS A 3 -11.36 31.52 5.49
CA LYS A 3 -12.05 31.22 6.76
C LYS A 3 -13.53 31.52 6.59
N ILE A 4 -14.37 30.77 7.27
CA ILE A 4 -15.82 30.80 7.08
C ILE A 4 -16.46 31.20 8.40
N THR A 5 -17.40 32.16 8.38
CA THR A 5 -18.30 32.46 9.51
C THR A 5 -19.75 32.33 9.06
N TRP A 6 -20.67 32.20 10.01
CA TRP A 6 -22.10 32.31 9.73
C TRP A 6 -22.47 33.75 9.33
N ASP A 7 -23.47 33.89 8.47
CA ASP A 7 -24.12 35.17 8.14
C ASP A 7 -25.59 35.11 8.54
N LYS A 8 -25.91 35.67 9.72
CA LYS A 8 -27.28 35.63 10.26
C LYS A 8 -28.29 36.34 9.37
N GLU A 9 -27.86 37.37 8.65
CA GLU A 9 -28.77 38.19 7.83
C GLU A 9 -29.19 37.49 6.54
N THR A 10 -28.29 36.71 5.93
CA THR A 10 -28.63 35.90 4.75
C THR A 10 -29.08 34.49 5.12
N GLY A 11 -28.82 34.04 6.35
CA GLY A 11 -28.88 32.63 6.77
C GLY A 11 -27.72 31.79 6.21
N GLY A 12 -26.81 32.42 5.48
CA GLY A 12 -25.71 31.78 4.75
C GLY A 12 -24.39 31.81 5.49
N VAL A 13 -23.32 31.99 4.72
CA VAL A 13 -21.93 32.04 5.20
C VAL A 13 -21.16 33.20 4.58
N LEU A 14 -20.15 33.68 5.29
CA LEU A 14 -19.19 34.70 4.83
C LEU A 14 -17.77 34.14 4.79
N LEU A 15 -17.06 34.48 3.72
CA LEU A 15 -15.66 34.16 3.52
C LEU A 15 -14.78 35.30 4.08
N HIS A 16 -13.65 34.93 4.67
CA HIS A 16 -12.66 35.86 5.23
C HIS A 16 -11.24 35.43 4.86
N SER A 17 -10.35 36.39 4.63
CA SER A 17 -8.93 36.14 4.32
C SER A 17 -8.12 35.65 5.53
N ARG A 18 -8.60 35.90 6.75
CA ARG A 18 -7.93 35.59 8.01
C ARG A 18 -8.92 35.08 9.04
N ILE A 19 -8.40 34.47 10.12
CA ILE A 19 -9.22 34.02 11.24
C ILE A 19 -9.81 35.25 11.93
N VAL A 20 -11.12 35.26 12.04
CA VAL A 20 -11.92 36.26 12.76
C VAL A 20 -12.74 35.57 13.84
N ASP A 21 -13.32 36.35 14.76
CA ASP A 21 -14.22 35.78 15.76
C ASP A 21 -15.40 35.06 15.10
N GLY A 22 -15.79 33.91 15.68
CA GLY A 22 -16.82 33.03 15.10
C GLY A 22 -16.39 32.21 13.88
N THR A 23 -15.08 32.15 13.56
CA THR A 23 -14.58 31.28 12.47
C THR A 23 -14.87 29.80 12.73
N LEU A 24 -15.45 29.13 11.73
CA LEU A 24 -15.77 27.71 11.78
C LEU A 24 -14.50 26.85 11.58
N GLY A 25 -14.35 25.82 12.42
CA GLY A 25 -13.25 24.86 12.31
C GLY A 25 -13.43 23.83 11.18
N ILE A 26 -14.67 23.60 10.73
CA ILE A 26 -15.02 22.64 9.67
C ILE A 26 -15.97 23.34 8.70
N SER A 27 -15.76 23.18 7.39
CA SER A 27 -16.65 23.78 6.38
C SER A 27 -18.03 23.15 6.46
N PRO A 28 -19.11 23.95 6.56
CA PRO A 28 -20.46 23.43 6.46
C PRO A 28 -20.80 23.01 5.02
N ARG A 29 -21.80 22.16 4.86
CA ARG A 29 -22.45 21.87 3.57
C ARG A 29 -23.90 22.35 3.61
N PRO A 30 -24.47 22.77 2.47
CA PRO A 30 -25.90 23.07 2.41
C PRO A 30 -26.74 21.81 2.66
N VAL A 31 -27.92 22.05 3.21
CA VAL A 31 -28.98 21.07 3.44
C VAL A 31 -30.25 21.58 2.77
N PHE A 32 -30.90 20.69 2.04
CA PHE A 32 -32.08 20.98 1.23
C PHE A 32 -33.30 20.25 1.80
N TRP A 33 -34.49 20.64 1.36
CA TRP A 33 -35.74 20.06 1.84
C TRP A 33 -35.80 18.54 1.63
N GLU A 34 -35.19 18.00 0.56
CA GLU A 34 -35.20 16.55 0.30
C GLU A 34 -34.49 15.73 1.38
N GLU A 35 -33.46 16.30 2.00
CA GLU A 35 -32.77 15.72 3.15
C GLU A 35 -33.62 15.83 4.42
N LEU A 36 -34.36 16.93 4.59
CA LEU A 36 -35.25 17.11 5.74
C LEU A 36 -36.44 16.15 5.70
N ASP A 37 -36.99 15.91 4.51
CA ASP A 37 -38.01 14.89 4.27
C ASP A 37 -37.48 13.48 4.51
N LEU A 38 -36.24 13.20 4.10
CA LEU A 38 -35.59 11.92 4.41
C LEU A 38 -35.48 11.69 5.92
N LEU A 39 -35.29 12.77 6.69
CA LEU A 39 -35.22 12.76 8.15
C LEU A 39 -36.58 12.95 8.82
N LYS A 40 -37.66 13.06 8.04
CA LYS A 40 -39.05 13.19 8.52
C LYS A 40 -39.28 14.40 9.44
N LEU A 41 -38.55 15.51 9.24
CA LEU A 41 -38.71 16.68 10.11
C LEU A 41 -40.12 17.29 10.01
N ASN A 42 -40.74 17.25 8.83
CA ASN A 42 -42.13 17.64 8.62
C ASN A 42 -43.12 16.84 9.48
N GLU A 43 -42.87 15.54 9.71
CA GLU A 43 -43.68 14.70 10.60
C GLU A 43 -43.42 15.00 12.09
N LEU A 44 -42.26 15.60 12.40
CA LEU A 44 -41.84 15.99 13.76
C LEU A 44 -42.21 17.42 14.13
N GLY A 45 -43.03 18.10 13.33
CA GLY A 45 -43.57 19.42 13.64
C GLY A 45 -42.86 20.60 12.98
N TRP A 46 -41.77 20.37 12.24
CA TRP A 46 -41.09 21.43 11.51
C TRP A 46 -41.84 21.83 10.25
N LYS A 47 -41.77 23.11 9.88
CA LYS A 47 -42.36 23.64 8.65
C LYS A 47 -41.27 24.26 7.79
N TYR A 48 -41.21 23.90 6.51
CA TYR A 48 -40.22 24.44 5.59
C TYR A 48 -40.69 24.35 4.13
N PRO A 49 -40.27 25.27 3.24
CA PRO A 49 -40.70 25.27 1.85
C PRO A 49 -39.86 24.33 0.98
N HIS A 50 -40.50 23.73 -0.02
CA HIS A 50 -39.83 22.91 -1.04
C HIS A 50 -39.28 23.80 -2.15
N THR A 51 -38.06 24.29 -1.95
CA THR A 51 -37.39 25.29 -2.80
C THR A 51 -36.07 24.76 -3.37
N GLU A 52 -35.51 25.44 -4.37
CA GLU A 52 -34.19 25.08 -4.90
C GLU A 52 -33.06 25.54 -3.97
N GLU A 53 -33.27 26.65 -3.27
CA GLU A 53 -32.36 27.20 -2.28
C GLU A 53 -32.19 26.25 -1.08
N PRO A 54 -31.00 26.22 -0.46
CA PRO A 54 -30.81 25.48 0.78
C PRO A 54 -31.58 26.14 1.94
N LEU A 55 -31.95 25.32 2.92
CA LEU A 55 -32.71 25.73 4.10
C LEU A 55 -31.83 25.79 5.35
N LEU A 56 -30.83 24.92 5.42
CA LEU A 56 -29.97 24.70 6.57
C LEU A 56 -28.53 24.45 6.13
N TRP A 57 -27.65 24.38 7.12
CA TRP A 57 -26.29 23.93 6.95
C TRP A 57 -25.99 22.74 7.85
N ALA A 58 -25.19 21.79 7.38
CA ALA A 58 -24.71 20.67 8.16
C ALA A 58 -23.20 20.74 8.36
N ILE A 59 -22.76 20.56 9.61
CA ILE A 59 -21.37 20.27 9.96
C ILE A 59 -21.36 18.86 10.54
N ASN A 60 -20.76 17.91 9.81
CA ASN A 60 -20.88 16.49 10.11
C ASN A 60 -22.35 16.04 10.20
N LYS A 61 -22.84 15.73 11.40
CA LYS A 61 -24.21 15.31 11.69
C LYS A 61 -24.98 16.32 12.54
N GLN A 62 -24.47 17.54 12.63
CA GLN A 62 -25.06 18.67 13.35
C GLN A 62 -25.66 19.65 12.35
N TYR A 63 -26.90 20.08 12.58
CA TYR A 63 -27.67 20.93 11.67
C TYR A 63 -27.84 22.32 12.25
N TRP A 64 -27.56 23.33 11.44
CA TRP A 64 -27.44 24.72 11.85
C TRP A 64 -28.36 25.61 11.02
N TYR A 65 -29.08 26.50 11.69
CA TYR A 65 -29.93 27.52 11.08
C TYR A 65 -29.50 28.89 11.60
N GLN A 66 -29.14 29.80 10.69
CA GLN A 66 -28.69 31.17 11.05
C GLN A 66 -27.58 31.19 12.13
N GLY A 67 -26.70 30.17 12.10
CA GLY A 67 -25.60 30.02 13.04
C GLY A 67 -25.96 29.42 14.40
N GLU A 68 -27.20 28.99 14.62
CA GLU A 68 -27.63 28.27 15.82
C GLU A 68 -27.72 26.77 15.55
N LEU A 69 -27.26 25.96 16.51
CA LEU A 69 -27.40 24.50 16.45
C LEU A 69 -28.85 24.13 16.72
N MET A 70 -29.45 23.37 15.79
CA MET A 70 -30.87 23.04 15.86
C MET A 70 -31.10 21.60 16.32
N PHE A 71 -30.38 20.66 15.70
CA PHE A 71 -30.46 19.25 16.05
C PHE A 71 -29.21 18.48 15.61
N GLU A 72 -29.05 17.29 16.16
CA GLU A 72 -28.06 16.31 15.75
C GLU A 72 -28.74 15.04 15.24
N ALA A 73 -28.14 14.38 14.24
CA ALA A 73 -28.60 13.10 13.74
C ALA A 73 -27.63 11.96 14.15
N LYS A 74 -28.16 10.85 14.69
CA LYS A 74 -27.37 9.69 15.17
C LYS A 74 -27.93 8.36 14.68
N GLY A 75 -27.16 7.28 14.82
CA GLY A 75 -27.63 5.90 14.60
C GLY A 75 -27.78 5.43 13.14
N ALA A 76 -27.66 6.32 12.13
CA ALA A 76 -27.84 5.96 10.73
C ALA A 76 -26.91 4.84 10.25
N ASN A 77 -27.49 3.80 9.65
CA ASN A 77 -26.78 2.70 9.00
C ASN A 77 -27.54 2.23 7.74
N VAL A 78 -27.10 1.14 7.10
CA VAL A 78 -27.71 0.68 5.85
C VAL A 78 -29.20 0.34 5.98
N TYR A 79 -29.69 -0.13 7.14
CA TYR A 79 -31.09 -0.49 7.36
C TYR A 79 -31.87 0.58 8.13
N ASP A 80 -31.26 1.12 9.19
CA ASP A 80 -31.93 2.00 10.13
C ASP A 80 -31.79 3.48 9.72
N ALA A 81 -32.89 4.21 9.84
CA ALA A 81 -32.90 5.65 9.64
C ALA A 81 -32.17 6.36 10.79
N ALA A 82 -31.71 7.58 10.54
CA ALA A 82 -31.12 8.41 11.58
C ALA A 82 -32.18 8.82 12.62
N THR A 83 -31.80 8.82 13.89
CA THR A 83 -32.60 9.42 14.97
C THR A 83 -32.20 10.88 15.14
N ILE A 84 -33.19 11.76 15.26
CA ILE A 84 -33.00 13.20 15.47
C ILE A 84 -33.03 13.52 16.97
N ILE A 85 -32.08 14.34 17.41
CA ILE A 85 -31.98 14.86 18.77
C ILE A 85 -32.03 16.39 18.68
N PHE A 86 -33.18 16.97 18.98
CA PHE A 86 -33.36 18.42 19.00
C PHE A 86 -32.63 19.07 20.17
N GLN A 87 -32.16 20.29 19.95
CA GLN A 87 -31.74 21.17 21.04
C GLN A 87 -32.97 21.68 21.81
N PRO A 88 -32.82 22.09 23.08
CA PRO A 88 -33.94 22.61 23.88
C PRO A 88 -34.72 23.73 23.16
N GLY A 89 -36.03 23.55 23.02
CA GLY A 89 -36.93 24.52 22.37
C GLY A 89 -36.81 24.62 20.84
N LYS A 90 -36.16 23.65 20.18
CA LYS A 90 -36.01 23.59 18.71
C LYS A 90 -36.81 22.42 18.09
N ASP A 91 -37.81 21.91 18.80
CA ASP A 91 -38.68 20.82 18.37
C ASP A 91 -39.73 21.24 17.32
N ASN A 92 -40.11 22.52 17.28
CA ASN A 92 -41.03 23.07 16.29
C ASN A 92 -40.50 24.40 15.73
N VAL A 93 -39.99 24.36 14.49
CA VAL A 93 -39.35 25.51 13.84
C VAL A 93 -39.90 25.66 12.43
N GLU A 94 -40.15 26.91 12.05
CA GLU A 94 -40.45 27.30 10.67
C GLU A 94 -39.19 27.88 10.01
N LEU A 95 -38.75 27.26 8.91
CA LEU A 95 -37.55 27.65 8.19
C LEU A 95 -37.86 28.53 7.00
N ASN A 96 -37.04 29.56 6.81
CA ASN A 96 -36.98 30.33 5.58
C ASN A 96 -35.79 29.90 4.72
N PRO A 97 -35.89 29.96 3.38
CA PRO A 97 -34.76 29.70 2.51
C PRO A 97 -33.61 30.68 2.74
N ILE A 98 -32.38 30.19 2.56
CA ILE A 98 -31.18 31.02 2.60
C ILE A 98 -31.21 31.99 1.42
N ASP A 99 -30.91 33.28 1.67
CA ASP A 99 -30.80 34.28 0.59
C ASP A 99 -29.48 34.10 -0.17
N VAL A 100 -29.48 33.12 -1.07
CA VAL A 100 -28.31 32.74 -1.88
C VAL A 100 -27.83 33.93 -2.72
N LYS A 101 -28.74 34.75 -3.25
CA LYS A 101 -28.39 35.89 -4.11
C LYS A 101 -27.57 36.93 -3.33
N LYS A 102 -28.03 37.29 -2.13
CA LYS A 102 -27.33 38.25 -1.27
C LYS A 102 -26.05 37.65 -0.68
N MET A 103 -26.05 36.37 -0.30
CA MET A 103 -24.85 35.66 0.13
C MET A 103 -23.77 35.65 -0.95
N LEU A 104 -24.12 35.37 -2.21
CA LEU A 104 -23.19 35.41 -3.34
C LEU A 104 -22.65 36.83 -3.58
N LYS A 105 -23.50 37.86 -3.46
CA LYS A 105 -23.07 39.27 -3.58
C LYS A 105 -22.02 39.62 -2.52
N ARG A 106 -22.21 39.18 -1.27
CA ARG A 106 -21.27 39.43 -0.17
C ARG A 106 -19.93 38.73 -0.33
N ASN A 107 -19.93 37.55 -0.96
CA ASN A 107 -18.72 36.75 -1.18
C ASN A 107 -18.08 36.96 -2.56
N ALA A 108 -18.58 37.90 -3.37
CA ALA A 108 -18.23 38.01 -4.79
C ALA A 108 -16.74 38.26 -5.04
N GLU A 109 -16.09 39.09 -4.22
CA GLU A 109 -14.66 39.40 -4.33
C GLU A 109 -13.78 38.17 -4.08
N PHE A 110 -14.03 37.46 -2.98
CA PHE A 110 -13.33 36.23 -2.63
C PHE A 110 -13.51 35.15 -3.70
N MET A 111 -14.74 34.99 -4.21
CA MET A 111 -15.04 34.04 -5.27
C MET A 111 -14.36 34.41 -6.59
N PHE A 112 -14.25 35.69 -6.93
CA PHE A 112 -13.51 36.14 -8.10
C PHE A 112 -12.02 35.80 -8.02
N LEU A 113 -11.38 36.02 -6.87
CA LEU A 113 -9.97 35.69 -6.68
C LEU A 113 -9.71 34.17 -6.75
N LEU A 114 -10.55 33.36 -6.09
CA LEU A 114 -10.45 31.89 -6.14
C LEU A 114 -10.56 31.35 -7.57
N GLU A 115 -11.57 31.81 -8.29
CA GLU A 115 -11.85 31.41 -9.65
C GLU A 115 -10.71 31.80 -10.60
N SER A 116 -10.21 33.04 -10.47
CA SER A 116 -9.11 33.55 -11.31
C SER A 116 -7.83 32.74 -11.07
N GLU A 117 -7.48 32.47 -9.82
CA GLU A 117 -6.30 31.67 -9.44
C GLU A 117 -6.40 30.24 -10.01
N ALA A 118 -7.57 29.60 -9.91
CA ALA A 118 -7.74 28.25 -10.41
C ALA A 118 -7.68 28.18 -11.95
N ILE A 119 -8.26 29.17 -12.65
CA ILE A 119 -8.18 29.29 -14.12
C ILE A 119 -6.73 29.51 -14.55
N GLU A 120 -6.01 30.40 -13.87
CA GLU A 120 -4.60 30.67 -14.14
C GLU A 120 -3.76 29.41 -13.94
N PHE A 121 -3.91 28.73 -12.81
CA PHE A 121 -3.22 27.47 -12.55
C PHE A 121 -3.47 26.41 -13.64
N ILE A 122 -4.72 26.23 -14.07
CA ILE A 122 -5.07 25.28 -15.15
C ILE A 122 -4.39 25.69 -16.45
N ARG A 123 -4.49 26.97 -16.82
CA ARG A 123 -3.94 27.52 -18.07
C ARG A 123 -2.41 27.41 -18.09
N GLU A 124 -1.74 27.80 -17.02
CA GLU A 124 -0.28 27.72 -16.90
C GLU A 124 0.20 26.28 -16.96
N THR A 125 -0.46 25.38 -16.22
CA THR A 125 -0.16 23.95 -16.26
C THR A 125 -0.35 23.40 -17.68
N PHE A 126 -1.46 23.73 -18.34
CA PHE A 126 -1.70 23.32 -19.72
C PHE A 126 -0.60 23.84 -20.66
N ILE A 127 -0.28 25.13 -20.64
CA ILE A 127 0.75 25.74 -21.51
C ILE A 127 2.12 25.08 -21.28
N GLN A 128 2.48 24.84 -20.02
CA GLN A 128 3.76 24.23 -19.64
C GLN A 128 3.95 22.85 -20.30
N TYR A 129 2.92 22.00 -20.27
CA TYR A 129 2.99 20.64 -20.83
C TYR A 129 2.62 20.55 -22.31
N ALA A 130 1.74 21.43 -22.81
CA ALA A 130 1.39 21.49 -24.23
C ALA A 130 2.54 22.11 -25.05
N GLY A 131 3.25 23.09 -24.50
CA GLY A 131 4.46 23.66 -25.08
C GLY A 131 5.56 22.62 -25.28
N ALA A 132 5.70 21.65 -24.35
CA ALA A 132 6.60 20.51 -24.50
C ALA A 132 6.26 19.67 -25.74
N ARG A 133 4.97 19.43 -26.02
CA ARG A 133 4.53 18.69 -27.22
C ARG A 133 4.96 19.38 -28.53
N LYS A 134 4.78 20.70 -28.62
CA LYS A 134 5.12 21.49 -29.83
C LYS A 134 6.63 21.70 -30.00
N SER A 135 7.35 21.97 -28.91
CA SER A 135 8.81 22.14 -28.93
C SER A 135 9.53 20.82 -29.20
N VAL A 136 9.12 19.70 -28.59
CA VAL A 136 9.69 18.37 -28.88
C VAL A 136 9.41 17.96 -30.34
N ALA A 137 8.27 18.32 -30.92
CA ALA A 137 8.03 18.12 -32.34
C ALA A 137 9.02 18.90 -33.23
N LYS A 138 9.39 20.14 -32.83
CA LYS A 138 10.47 20.91 -33.50
C LYS A 138 11.87 20.35 -33.21
N VAL A 139 12.12 19.79 -32.02
CA VAL A 139 13.41 19.17 -31.64
C VAL A 139 13.60 17.80 -32.27
N ALA A 140 12.54 17.07 -32.61
CA ALA A 140 12.66 15.86 -33.44
C ALA A 140 13.30 16.17 -34.82
N ALA A 141 13.24 17.42 -35.28
CA ALA A 141 13.94 17.89 -36.48
C ALA A 141 15.39 18.36 -36.21
N ASN A 142 15.82 18.51 -34.94
CA ASN A 142 17.19 18.91 -34.54
C ASN A 142 17.63 18.13 -33.28
N GLN A 143 18.36 17.04 -33.48
CA GLN A 143 18.74 16.06 -32.46
C GLN A 143 19.66 16.63 -31.35
N LEU A 144 19.07 16.98 -30.19
CA LEU A 144 19.76 17.01 -28.89
C LEU A 144 18.73 16.77 -27.77
N ASP A 145 18.87 15.64 -27.07
CA ASP A 145 17.97 15.22 -25.99
C ASP A 145 18.35 15.89 -24.66
N TYR A 146 17.79 17.08 -24.42
CA TYR A 146 17.98 17.86 -23.20
C TYR A 146 17.56 17.12 -21.91
N GLU A 147 16.70 16.10 -21.99
CA GLU A 147 16.28 15.29 -20.82
C GLU A 147 17.40 14.34 -20.40
N THR A 148 18.07 13.72 -21.37
CA THR A 148 19.27 12.91 -21.10
C THR A 148 20.39 13.76 -20.51
N LEU A 149 20.56 15.01 -20.99
CA LEU A 149 21.52 15.97 -20.44
C LEU A 149 21.18 16.39 -19.01
N ALA A 150 19.92 16.75 -18.74
CA ALA A 150 19.46 17.09 -17.40
C ALA A 150 19.64 15.93 -16.43
N LYS A 151 19.20 14.71 -16.78
CA LYS A 151 19.39 13.51 -15.95
C LYS A 151 20.86 13.16 -15.72
N ARG A 152 21.73 13.33 -16.73
CA ARG A 152 23.18 13.16 -16.57
C ARG A 152 23.76 14.19 -15.60
N MET A 153 23.32 15.44 -15.67
CA MET A 153 23.73 16.48 -14.73
C MET A 153 23.19 16.23 -13.32
N GLU A 154 21.95 15.79 -13.17
CA GLU A 154 21.37 15.40 -11.86
C GLU A 154 22.14 14.24 -11.23
N ALA A 155 22.50 13.23 -12.01
CA ALA A 155 23.31 12.11 -11.54
C ALA A 155 24.72 12.55 -11.13
N LYS A 156 25.31 13.54 -11.82
CA LYS A 156 26.65 14.06 -11.55
C LYS A 156 26.69 15.00 -10.34
N ILE A 157 25.71 15.89 -10.22
CA ILE A 157 25.69 17.01 -9.26
C ILE A 157 24.84 16.69 -8.02
N LYS A 158 24.02 15.62 -8.07
CA LYS A 158 23.08 15.20 -7.01
C LYS A 158 22.08 16.29 -6.59
N LYS A 159 21.79 17.23 -7.49
CA LYS A 159 20.75 18.26 -7.34
C LYS A 159 19.77 18.14 -8.49
N LYS A 160 18.49 18.41 -8.25
CA LYS A 160 17.46 18.45 -9.29
C LYS A 160 17.75 19.62 -10.24
N MET A 161 17.71 19.34 -11.53
CA MET A 161 17.95 20.34 -12.58
C MET A 161 16.62 20.67 -13.26
N ALA A 162 16.47 21.93 -13.64
CA ALA A 162 15.35 22.48 -14.38
C ALA A 162 15.83 22.92 -15.77
N ILE A 163 15.02 22.64 -16.79
CA ILE A 163 15.19 23.24 -18.10
C ILE A 163 14.36 24.52 -18.09
N VAL A 164 14.97 25.63 -18.45
CA VAL A 164 14.39 26.96 -18.41
C VAL A 164 14.48 27.57 -19.81
N ARG A 165 13.47 28.32 -20.23
CA ARG A 165 13.49 29.05 -21.51
C ARG A 165 13.95 30.48 -21.27
N GLU A 166 14.96 30.91 -22.00
CA GLU A 166 15.41 32.29 -22.05
C GLU A 166 14.56 33.10 -23.04
N ASP A 167 14.60 34.43 -22.91
CA ASP A 167 13.83 35.36 -23.77
C ASP A 167 14.17 35.23 -25.26
N CYS A 168 15.32 34.66 -25.60
CA CYS A 168 15.79 34.44 -26.96
C CYS A 168 15.41 33.06 -27.55
N ASP A 169 14.43 32.36 -26.97
CA ASP A 169 13.99 31.03 -27.39
C ASP A 169 15.05 29.92 -27.30
N SER A 170 16.11 30.17 -26.52
CA SER A 170 17.10 29.16 -26.15
C SER A 170 16.73 28.49 -24.82
N PHE A 171 17.22 27.27 -24.59
CA PHE A 171 16.97 26.50 -23.37
C PHE A 171 18.24 26.39 -22.52
N GLU A 172 18.15 26.74 -21.24
CA GLU A 172 19.23 26.60 -20.26
C GLU A 172 18.89 25.51 -19.24
N ILE A 173 19.89 24.69 -18.85
CA ILE A 173 19.75 23.72 -17.76
C ILE A 173 20.41 24.30 -16.51
N MET A 174 19.63 24.55 -15.47
CA MET A 174 20.12 25.10 -14.20
C MET A 174 19.50 24.38 -12.98
N PRO A 175 20.06 24.50 -11.77
CA PRO A 175 19.46 23.92 -10.58
C PRO A 175 18.03 24.41 -10.35
N LEU A 176 17.11 23.51 -9.97
CA LEU A 176 15.69 23.81 -9.78
C LEU A 176 15.45 24.93 -8.77
N ASP A 177 16.19 24.91 -7.66
CA ASP A 177 16.16 25.95 -6.61
C ASP A 177 16.61 27.32 -7.13
N THR A 178 17.51 27.35 -8.11
CA THR A 178 17.98 28.58 -8.75
C THR A 178 16.93 29.13 -9.71
N ALA A 179 16.30 28.26 -10.51
CA ALA A 179 15.21 28.65 -11.40
C ALA A 179 14.01 29.20 -10.61
N GLU A 180 13.64 28.55 -9.51
CA GLU A 180 12.56 29.00 -8.62
C GLU A 180 12.87 30.37 -7.97
N LYS A 181 14.10 30.56 -7.46
CA LYS A 181 14.54 31.86 -6.90
C LYS A 181 14.56 32.99 -7.91
N GLN A 182 14.93 32.69 -9.16
CA GLN A 182 14.97 33.66 -10.25
C GLN A 182 13.58 33.87 -10.89
N GLY A 183 12.54 33.20 -10.39
CA GLY A 183 11.19 33.26 -10.97
C GLY A 183 11.12 32.77 -12.41
N LYS A 184 12.12 32.01 -12.87
CA LYS A 184 12.18 31.58 -14.27
C LYS A 184 11.20 30.43 -14.52
N LYS A 185 10.56 30.45 -15.69
CA LYS A 185 9.58 29.43 -16.09
C LYS A 185 10.28 28.09 -16.37
N VAL A 186 10.10 27.13 -15.48
CA VAL A 186 10.63 25.77 -15.63
C VAL A 186 9.79 24.99 -16.65
N PHE A 187 10.43 24.52 -17.71
CA PHE A 187 9.83 23.64 -18.70
C PHE A 187 9.96 22.18 -18.26
N HIS A 188 8.86 21.44 -18.38
CA HIS A 188 8.86 20.00 -18.24
C HIS A 188 8.90 19.35 -19.62
N THR A 189 9.91 18.54 -19.91
CA THR A 189 10.08 17.87 -21.22
C THR A 189 9.14 16.69 -21.43
N THR A 190 8.35 16.32 -20.43
CA THR A 190 7.42 15.19 -20.53
C THR A 190 6.36 15.48 -21.58
N LYS A 191 6.52 14.89 -22.78
CA LYS A 191 5.46 14.87 -23.80
C LYS A 191 4.18 14.29 -23.20
N ILE A 192 3.12 15.10 -23.17
CA ILE A 192 1.77 14.67 -22.85
C ILE A 192 1.04 14.34 -24.14
N ASP A 193 0.47 13.14 -24.20
CA ASP A 193 -0.28 12.66 -25.36
C ASP A 193 -1.76 13.05 -25.26
N LYS A 194 -2.33 13.09 -24.04
CA LYS A 194 -3.73 13.47 -23.78
C LYS A 194 -3.86 14.37 -22.55
N PHE A 195 -4.66 15.43 -22.68
CA PHE A 195 -5.13 16.26 -21.55
C PHE A 195 -6.56 15.88 -21.22
N LEU A 196 -6.85 15.66 -19.94
CA LEU A 196 -8.16 15.19 -19.49
C LEU A 196 -8.74 16.09 -18.40
N ALA A 197 -10.05 16.29 -18.44
CA ALA A 197 -10.84 16.71 -17.28
C ALA A 197 -11.52 15.47 -16.69
N SER A 198 -11.09 15.03 -15.50
CA SER A 198 -11.68 13.85 -14.84
C SER A 198 -13.03 14.21 -14.24
N PHE A 199 -14.11 13.66 -14.80
CA PHE A 199 -15.47 13.89 -14.33
C PHE A 199 -16.03 12.68 -13.58
N SER A 200 -16.73 12.91 -12.47
CA SER A 200 -17.26 11.86 -11.60
C SER A 200 -18.72 12.04 -11.21
N GLY A 201 -19.43 13.00 -11.81
CA GLY A 201 -20.80 13.35 -11.40
C GLY A 201 -20.89 13.97 -10.00
N GLY A 202 -19.77 14.40 -9.42
CA GLY A 202 -19.71 15.04 -8.11
C GLY A 202 -19.53 16.55 -8.23
N LYS A 203 -19.83 17.28 -7.15
CA LYS A 203 -19.72 18.74 -7.10
C LYS A 203 -18.31 19.23 -7.46
N ASP A 204 -17.28 18.54 -6.99
CA ASP A 204 -15.89 18.97 -7.11
C ASP A 204 -15.39 18.80 -8.56
N SER A 205 -15.73 17.69 -9.22
CA SER A 205 -15.34 17.45 -10.61
C SER A 205 -16.12 18.29 -11.63
N GLN A 206 -17.33 18.70 -11.29
CA GLN A 206 -18.12 19.63 -12.09
C GLN A 206 -17.54 21.04 -12.09
N VAL A 207 -17.09 21.54 -10.93
CA VAL A 207 -16.37 22.82 -10.86
C VAL A 207 -15.09 22.78 -11.69
N VAL A 208 -14.30 21.70 -11.58
CA VAL A 208 -13.06 21.57 -12.36
C VAL A 208 -13.33 21.53 -13.86
N LEU A 209 -14.38 20.85 -14.31
CA LEU A 209 -14.77 20.83 -15.73
C LEU A 209 -15.08 22.24 -16.23
N ASP A 210 -15.93 22.98 -15.51
CA ASP A 210 -16.27 24.37 -15.87
C ASP A 210 -15.01 25.24 -15.96
N LEU A 211 -14.15 25.20 -14.93
CA LEU A 211 -12.88 25.92 -14.92
C LEU A 211 -11.97 25.53 -16.10
N CYS A 212 -11.91 24.25 -16.48
CA CYS A 212 -11.13 23.78 -17.63
C CYS A 212 -11.65 24.36 -18.94
N THR A 213 -12.97 24.37 -19.17
CA THR A 213 -13.57 24.93 -20.40
C THR A 213 -13.31 26.42 -20.57
N ARG A 214 -13.07 27.13 -19.47
CA ARG A 214 -12.74 28.57 -19.45
C ARG A 214 -11.24 28.85 -19.54
N ALA A 215 -10.40 27.86 -19.22
CA ALA A 215 -8.95 27.98 -19.20
C ALA A 215 -8.27 27.43 -20.46
N ILE A 216 -8.84 26.39 -21.09
CA ILE A 216 -8.25 25.59 -22.16
C ILE A 216 -9.23 25.52 -23.35
N PRO A 217 -8.76 25.63 -24.61
CA PRO A 217 -9.60 25.38 -25.79
C PRO A 217 -10.23 23.98 -25.76
N SER A 218 -11.51 23.87 -26.11
CA SER A 218 -12.28 22.61 -26.08
C SER A 218 -11.70 21.48 -26.94
N THR A 219 -10.92 21.81 -27.97
CA THR A 219 -10.27 20.85 -28.87
C THR A 219 -9.00 20.23 -28.29
N GLU A 220 -8.46 20.78 -27.20
CA GLU A 220 -7.16 20.38 -26.65
C GLU A 220 -7.29 19.43 -25.43
N PHE A 221 -8.51 19.20 -24.92
CA PHE A 221 -8.75 18.26 -23.82
C PHE A 221 -10.03 17.44 -23.99
N GLU A 222 -10.11 16.34 -23.26
CA GLU A 222 -11.23 15.40 -23.26
C GLU A 222 -11.83 15.29 -21.85
N VAL A 223 -13.14 15.26 -21.74
CA VAL A 223 -13.84 14.95 -20.49
C VAL A 223 -14.00 13.44 -20.39
N ILE A 224 -13.55 12.84 -19.28
CA ILE A 224 -13.62 11.39 -19.10
C ILE A 224 -14.46 11.01 -17.88
N TYR A 225 -15.39 10.08 -18.08
CA TYR A 225 -16.20 9.47 -17.03
C TYR A 225 -15.97 7.97 -16.98
N SER A 226 -15.63 7.46 -15.79
CA SER A 226 -15.43 6.03 -15.57
C SER A 226 -16.65 5.43 -14.88
N ASP A 227 -17.50 4.77 -15.65
CA ASP A 227 -18.66 4.06 -15.12
C ASP A 227 -18.25 2.71 -14.57
N THR A 228 -18.30 2.58 -13.25
CA THR A 228 -17.91 1.37 -12.53
C THR A 228 -19.01 0.31 -12.48
N GLY A 229 -20.24 0.63 -12.90
CA GLY A 229 -21.41 -0.25 -12.84
C GLY A 229 -22.18 -0.21 -11.52
N TYR A 230 -21.78 0.64 -10.56
CA TYR A 230 -22.46 0.89 -9.29
C TYR A 230 -22.48 2.38 -8.94
N GLU A 231 -22.52 3.23 -9.96
CA GLU A 231 -22.72 4.67 -9.81
C GLU A 231 -24.09 4.96 -9.21
N LEU A 232 -24.20 6.02 -8.42
CA LEU A 232 -25.49 6.56 -8.03
C LEU A 232 -26.27 7.01 -9.28
N PRO A 233 -27.57 6.68 -9.45
CA PRO A 233 -28.32 7.05 -10.65
C PRO A 233 -28.26 8.56 -10.97
N PRO A 234 -28.38 9.47 -9.98
CA PRO A 234 -28.22 10.91 -10.24
C PRO A 234 -26.86 11.34 -10.79
N SER A 235 -25.80 10.55 -10.60
CA SER A 235 -24.48 10.84 -11.18
C SER A 235 -24.44 10.60 -12.68
N LEU A 236 -25.13 9.57 -13.15
CA LEU A 236 -25.27 9.28 -14.59
C LEU A 236 -26.20 10.31 -15.25
N ASP A 237 -27.29 10.67 -14.59
CA ASP A 237 -28.19 11.73 -15.06
C ASP A 237 -27.47 13.07 -15.18
N LEU A 238 -26.66 13.43 -14.16
CA LEU A 238 -25.86 14.64 -14.19
C LEU A 238 -24.80 14.60 -15.29
N TYR A 239 -24.15 13.46 -15.53
CA TYR A 239 -23.20 13.32 -16.63
C TYR A 239 -23.86 13.63 -17.98
N GLN A 240 -25.05 13.09 -18.23
CA GLN A 240 -25.79 13.37 -19.47
C GLN A 240 -26.15 14.86 -19.57
N GLN A 241 -26.69 15.46 -18.50
CA GLN A 241 -27.03 16.89 -18.48
C GLN A 241 -25.83 17.79 -18.74
N VAL A 242 -24.68 17.47 -18.12
CA VAL A 242 -23.42 18.18 -18.29
C VAL A 242 -22.91 18.02 -19.73
N GLN A 243 -22.95 16.81 -20.27
CA GLN A 243 -22.55 16.56 -21.66
C GLN A 243 -23.41 17.37 -22.63
N ASP A 244 -24.74 17.33 -22.49
CA ASP A 244 -25.67 18.08 -23.34
C ASP A 244 -25.47 19.59 -23.22
N HIS A 245 -25.22 20.09 -22.01
CA HIS A 245 -24.95 21.50 -21.76
C HIS A 245 -23.66 21.96 -22.46
N TYR A 246 -22.55 21.25 -22.25
CA TYR A 246 -21.27 21.66 -22.81
C TYR A 246 -21.13 21.37 -24.29
N HIS A 247 -21.81 20.37 -24.87
CA HIS A 247 -21.86 20.21 -26.33
C HIS A 247 -22.60 21.37 -27.03
N LYS A 248 -23.60 21.99 -26.38
CA LYS A 248 -24.25 23.20 -26.92
C LYS A 248 -23.30 24.40 -26.95
N LEU A 249 -22.40 24.50 -25.97
CA LEU A 249 -21.42 25.59 -25.87
C LEU A 249 -20.16 25.32 -26.71
N PHE A 250 -19.72 24.06 -26.76
CA PHE A 250 -18.49 23.59 -27.37
C PHE A 250 -18.75 22.25 -28.11
N PRO A 251 -19.23 22.29 -29.35
CA PRO A 251 -19.58 21.07 -30.11
C PRO A 251 -18.40 20.08 -30.29
N ASP A 252 -17.17 20.60 -30.33
CA ASP A 252 -15.96 19.78 -30.49
C ASP A 252 -15.42 19.20 -29.16
N LEU A 253 -15.99 19.57 -28.00
CA LEU A 253 -15.52 19.06 -26.72
C LEU A 253 -15.85 17.58 -26.59
N LYS A 254 -14.81 16.75 -26.56
CA LYS A 254 -14.98 15.29 -26.50
C LYS A 254 -15.35 14.83 -25.09
N PHE A 255 -16.45 14.09 -25.00
CA PHE A 255 -16.83 13.33 -23.80
C PHE A 255 -16.60 11.83 -24.05
N SER A 256 -15.89 11.17 -23.13
CA SER A 256 -15.61 9.73 -23.21
C SER A 256 -16.09 9.00 -21.97
N LEU A 257 -16.85 7.93 -22.18
CA LEU A 257 -17.32 7.05 -21.13
C LEU A 257 -16.57 5.72 -21.20
N THR A 258 -15.98 5.30 -20.07
CA THR A 258 -15.21 4.05 -19.99
C THR A 258 -15.92 3.07 -19.07
N ARG A 259 -16.04 1.81 -19.52
CA ARG A 259 -16.61 0.69 -18.75
C ARG A 259 -15.69 -0.52 -18.85
N ASN A 260 -15.73 -1.37 -17.83
CA ASN A 260 -15.15 -2.70 -17.97
C ASN A 260 -16.05 -3.57 -18.87
N HIS A 261 -15.47 -4.57 -19.53
CA HIS A 261 -16.15 -5.46 -20.48
C HIS A 261 -17.07 -6.48 -19.77
N LYS A 262 -16.98 -6.64 -18.45
CA LYS A 262 -17.92 -7.41 -17.62
C LYS A 262 -18.51 -6.50 -16.55
N SER A 263 -19.72 -6.84 -16.10
CA SER A 263 -20.39 -6.14 -15.01
C SER A 263 -19.62 -6.32 -13.69
N VAL A 264 -19.75 -5.33 -12.81
CA VAL A 264 -19.27 -5.42 -11.42
C VAL A 264 -19.76 -6.70 -10.73
N LEU A 265 -21.03 -7.06 -10.88
CA LEU A 265 -21.62 -8.23 -10.22
C LEU A 265 -20.95 -9.53 -10.67
N ASN A 266 -20.51 -9.63 -11.94
CA ASN A 266 -19.73 -10.79 -12.38
C ASN A 266 -18.43 -10.97 -11.58
N TYR A 267 -17.78 -9.87 -11.22
CA TYR A 267 -16.58 -9.91 -10.41
C TYR A 267 -16.90 -10.18 -8.93
N TRP A 268 -17.99 -9.64 -8.38
CA TRP A 268 -18.45 -9.99 -7.03
C TRP A 268 -18.67 -11.50 -6.90
N ASP A 269 -19.33 -12.11 -7.88
CA ASP A 269 -19.66 -13.53 -7.84
C ASP A 269 -18.42 -14.43 -7.92
N LYS A 270 -17.29 -13.92 -8.43
CA LYS A 270 -16.03 -14.66 -8.58
C LYS A 270 -15.02 -14.42 -7.48
N ILE A 271 -14.91 -13.18 -7.00
CA ILE A 271 -13.84 -12.77 -6.07
C ILE A 271 -14.39 -12.10 -4.81
N GLY A 272 -15.69 -12.19 -4.59
CA GLY A 272 -16.42 -11.68 -3.43
C GLY A 272 -16.45 -10.15 -3.32
N THR A 273 -17.04 -9.68 -2.23
CA THR A 273 -17.28 -8.25 -1.98
C THR A 273 -15.97 -7.47 -1.85
N PRO A 274 -15.85 -6.26 -2.41
CA PRO A 274 -14.71 -5.38 -2.09
C PRO A 274 -14.63 -5.13 -0.59
N SER A 275 -13.41 -4.96 -0.06
CA SER A 275 -13.19 -4.63 1.35
C SER A 275 -12.18 -3.51 1.51
N ASP A 276 -11.95 -3.07 2.75
CA ASP A 276 -10.96 -2.04 3.07
C ASP A 276 -9.53 -2.43 2.70
N LYS A 277 -9.23 -3.74 2.77
CA LYS A 277 -7.99 -4.41 2.37
C LYS A 277 -7.99 -4.78 0.89
N HIS A 278 -9.07 -5.39 0.40
CA HIS A 278 -9.19 -5.88 -0.98
C HIS A 278 -10.03 -4.93 -1.83
N ARG A 279 -9.45 -3.76 -2.15
CA ARG A 279 -10.10 -2.70 -2.94
C ARG A 279 -10.09 -2.98 -4.45
N TRP A 280 -10.31 -4.23 -4.83
CA TRP A 280 -10.19 -4.69 -6.21
C TRP A 280 -11.08 -3.89 -7.16
N CYS A 281 -12.22 -3.38 -6.68
CA CYS A 281 -13.18 -2.63 -7.49
C CYS A 281 -12.60 -1.32 -8.05
N CYS A 282 -11.72 -0.63 -7.31
CA CYS A 282 -11.02 0.55 -7.82
C CYS A 282 -10.07 0.17 -8.96
N SER A 283 -9.34 -0.93 -8.83
CA SER A 283 -8.37 -1.37 -9.84
C SER A 283 -9.07 -1.94 -11.08
N ILE A 284 -10.07 -2.80 -10.88
CA ILE A 284 -10.77 -3.54 -11.94
C ILE A 284 -11.83 -2.68 -12.62
N MET A 285 -12.68 -1.98 -11.87
CA MET A 285 -13.85 -1.29 -12.44
C MET A 285 -13.59 0.16 -12.82
N LYS A 286 -12.56 0.79 -12.25
CA LYS A 286 -12.24 2.20 -12.50
C LYS A 286 -10.94 2.38 -13.26
N THR A 287 -9.83 1.97 -12.65
CA THR A 287 -8.49 2.18 -13.19
C THR A 287 -8.27 1.43 -14.49
N ALA A 288 -8.50 0.12 -14.52
CA ALA A 288 -8.23 -0.70 -15.71
C ALA A 288 -8.99 -0.23 -16.97
N PRO A 289 -10.32 -0.04 -16.97
CA PRO A 289 -11.03 0.42 -18.16
C PRO A 289 -10.62 1.83 -18.58
N LEU A 290 -10.38 2.74 -17.62
CA LEU A 290 -9.88 4.08 -17.90
C LEU A 290 -8.57 4.03 -18.69
N TYR A 291 -7.54 3.36 -18.18
CA TYR A 291 -6.22 3.37 -18.83
C TYR A 291 -6.19 2.62 -20.16
N ARG A 292 -7.02 1.60 -20.32
CA ARG A 292 -7.20 0.93 -21.63
C ARG A 292 -7.76 1.88 -22.68
N SER A 293 -8.72 2.74 -22.33
CA SER A 293 -9.25 3.76 -23.25
C SER A 293 -8.23 4.86 -23.59
N LEU A 294 -7.24 5.05 -22.71
CA LEU A 294 -6.17 6.03 -22.86
C LEU A 294 -4.96 5.46 -23.59
N LYS A 295 -5.02 4.27 -24.20
CA LYS A 295 -3.94 3.78 -25.06
C LYS A 295 -3.81 4.64 -26.32
N ILE A 296 -2.60 4.70 -26.86
CA ILE A 296 -2.31 5.43 -28.11
C ILE A 296 -2.99 4.69 -29.26
N GLU A 297 -3.78 5.42 -30.07
CA GLU A 297 -4.54 4.88 -31.19
C GLU A 297 -3.65 4.09 -32.16
N GLY A 298 -4.19 2.98 -32.70
CA GLY A 298 -3.44 2.06 -33.56
C GLY A 298 -2.36 1.23 -32.83
N THR A 299 -2.19 1.39 -31.51
CA THR A 299 -1.21 0.64 -30.72
C THR A 299 -1.83 0.11 -29.42
N ASN A 300 -1.10 -0.76 -28.72
CA ASN A 300 -1.49 -1.22 -27.39
C ASN A 300 -0.67 -0.51 -26.27
N LYS A 301 0.04 0.58 -26.61
CA LYS A 301 0.94 1.32 -25.72
C LYS A 301 0.17 2.35 -24.89
N GLN A 302 0.52 2.47 -23.60
CA GLN A 302 -0.10 3.44 -22.70
C GLN A 302 0.30 4.88 -23.07
N ALA A 303 -0.69 5.79 -23.16
CA ALA A 303 -0.43 7.21 -23.36
C ALA A 303 0.07 7.90 -22.08
N LYS A 304 0.88 8.95 -22.24
CA LYS A 304 1.21 9.90 -21.17
C LYS A 304 0.07 10.91 -21.03
N VAL A 305 -0.45 11.03 -19.82
CA VAL A 305 -1.70 11.75 -19.54
C VAL A 305 -1.48 12.82 -18.50
N LEU A 306 -1.99 14.02 -18.76
CA LEU A 306 -2.21 15.03 -17.72
C LEU A 306 -3.71 15.13 -17.46
N THR A 307 -4.13 14.87 -16.24
CA THR A 307 -5.52 15.00 -15.83
C THR A 307 -5.69 16.13 -14.83
N PHE A 308 -6.64 17.01 -15.09
CA PHE A 308 -7.20 17.90 -14.09
C PHE A 308 -8.24 17.12 -13.28
N ASP A 309 -8.10 17.12 -11.95
CA ASP A 309 -8.98 16.38 -11.04
C ASP A 309 -9.56 17.26 -9.93
N GLY A 310 -10.70 16.81 -9.39
CA GLY A 310 -11.42 17.49 -8.31
C GLY A 310 -11.01 17.03 -6.91
N VAL A 311 -9.73 16.71 -6.68
CA VAL A 311 -9.25 16.32 -5.34
C VAL A 311 -9.10 17.55 -4.46
N ARG A 312 -9.56 17.49 -3.20
CA ARG A 312 -9.39 18.56 -2.21
C ARG A 312 -8.70 18.05 -0.93
N SER A 313 -7.91 18.91 -0.31
CA SER A 313 -7.18 18.65 0.94
C SER A 313 -8.13 18.35 2.09
N GLU A 314 -9.27 19.05 2.15
CA GLU A 314 -10.31 18.90 3.17
C GLU A 314 -10.99 17.51 3.17
N GLU A 315 -10.90 16.74 2.08
CA GLU A 315 -11.62 15.46 1.99
C GLU A 315 -11.08 14.38 2.96
N SER A 316 -9.81 14.48 3.40
CA SER A 316 -9.21 13.55 4.39
C SER A 316 -7.82 13.99 4.83
N VAL A 317 -7.37 13.54 6.00
CA VAL A 317 -5.98 13.71 6.50
C VAL A 317 -4.93 13.23 5.50
N ARG A 318 -5.20 12.17 4.72
CA ARG A 318 -4.25 11.72 3.71
C ARG A 318 -4.10 12.72 2.56
N ARG A 319 -5.21 13.33 2.14
CA ARG A 319 -5.26 14.29 1.03
C ARG A 319 -4.75 15.66 1.42
N SER A 320 -4.74 16.02 2.71
CA SER A 320 -4.14 17.28 3.16
C SER A 320 -2.63 17.37 2.90
N ASN A 321 -1.97 16.22 2.70
CA ASN A 321 -0.54 16.14 2.40
C ASN A 321 -0.26 16.10 0.88
N TYR A 322 -1.28 16.23 0.03
CA TYR A 322 -1.09 16.20 -1.43
C TYR A 322 -0.56 17.55 -1.93
N ASN A 323 0.24 17.49 -2.99
CA ASN A 323 0.62 18.68 -3.75
C ASN A 323 -0.39 18.90 -4.89
N ARG A 324 -0.52 20.14 -5.37
CA ARG A 324 -1.39 20.47 -6.52
C ARG A 324 -0.97 19.77 -7.81
N ILE A 325 0.30 19.40 -7.95
CA ILE A 325 0.81 18.57 -9.04
C ILE A 325 1.37 17.27 -8.44
N GLY A 326 0.75 16.14 -8.80
CA GLY A 326 1.22 14.80 -8.47
C GLY A 326 1.76 14.10 -9.71
N LYS A 327 3.03 13.65 -9.68
CA LYS A 327 3.66 12.88 -10.77
C LYS A 327 3.77 11.42 -10.36
N GLY A 328 3.35 10.49 -11.22
CA GLY A 328 3.52 9.05 -10.98
C GLY A 328 2.72 8.51 -9.79
N VAL A 329 1.64 9.19 -9.38
CA VAL A 329 0.92 8.88 -8.12
C VAL A 329 0.24 7.51 -8.17
N LYS A 330 -0.38 7.17 -9.32
CA LYS A 330 -1.07 5.89 -9.54
C LYS A 330 -0.41 5.03 -10.61
N HIS A 331 0.07 5.66 -11.68
CA HIS A 331 0.84 5.04 -12.75
C HIS A 331 1.92 5.99 -13.21
N ASP A 332 3.08 5.45 -13.62
CA ASP A 332 4.25 6.22 -14.05
C ASP A 332 3.97 7.21 -15.20
N THR A 333 2.91 6.98 -15.98
CA THR A 333 2.57 7.76 -17.18
C THR A 333 1.58 8.90 -16.93
N VAL A 334 1.23 9.18 -15.66
CA VAL A 334 0.11 10.08 -15.32
C VAL A 334 0.57 11.23 -14.43
N ILE A 335 0.13 12.42 -14.79
CA ILE A 335 0.27 13.65 -14.01
C ILE A 335 -1.11 14.10 -13.58
N ASN A 336 -1.32 14.23 -12.27
CA ASN A 336 -2.53 14.77 -11.67
C ASN A 336 -2.31 16.23 -11.35
N ALA A 337 -3.16 17.11 -11.89
CA ALA A 337 -3.25 18.50 -11.51
C ALA A 337 -4.56 18.72 -10.75
N SER A 338 -4.48 19.29 -9.55
CA SER A 338 -5.63 19.50 -8.66
C SER A 338 -5.86 21.01 -8.46
N PRO A 339 -6.61 21.68 -9.36
CA PRO A 339 -6.76 23.14 -9.35
C PRO A 339 -7.43 23.65 -8.08
N ILE A 340 -8.41 22.88 -7.58
CA ILE A 340 -9.24 23.21 -6.42
C ILE A 340 -8.75 22.55 -5.12
N LEU A 341 -7.48 22.12 -5.06
CA LEU A 341 -6.97 21.36 -3.91
C LEU A 341 -7.22 22.05 -2.56
N ASN A 342 -7.10 23.37 -2.53
CA ASN A 342 -7.24 24.18 -1.33
C ASN A 342 -8.65 24.77 -1.15
N TRP A 343 -9.60 24.40 -2.01
CA TRP A 343 -10.97 24.88 -1.91
C TRP A 343 -11.72 24.12 -0.81
N SER A 344 -12.58 24.81 -0.06
CA SER A 344 -13.48 24.24 0.94
C SER A 344 -14.77 23.74 0.29
N SER A 345 -15.55 22.93 1.01
CA SER A 345 -16.85 22.49 0.50
C SER A 345 -17.81 23.67 0.27
N VAL A 346 -17.76 24.70 1.13
CA VAL A 346 -18.54 25.93 0.95
C VAL A 346 -18.14 26.64 -0.35
N GLU A 347 -16.84 26.84 -0.58
CA GLU A 347 -16.33 27.53 -1.77
C GLU A 347 -16.81 26.82 -3.06
N ILE A 348 -16.88 25.49 -3.05
CA ILE A 348 -17.42 24.69 -4.16
C ILE A 348 -18.91 24.95 -4.39
N PHE A 349 -19.75 24.95 -3.35
CA PHE A 349 -21.19 25.21 -3.52
C PHE A 349 -21.47 26.66 -3.93
N LEU A 350 -20.75 27.64 -3.36
CA LEU A 350 -20.82 29.04 -3.79
C LEU A 350 -20.51 29.18 -5.29
N TYR A 351 -19.50 28.45 -5.79
CA TYR A 351 -19.19 28.43 -7.21
C TYR A 351 -20.34 27.85 -8.05
N LEU A 352 -20.88 26.69 -7.66
CA LEU A 352 -21.98 26.04 -8.39
C LEU A 352 -23.20 26.96 -8.49
N TRP A 353 -23.59 27.63 -7.39
CA TRP A 353 -24.71 28.58 -7.43
C TRP A 353 -24.40 29.82 -8.27
N ARG A 354 -23.19 30.38 -8.16
CA ARG A 354 -22.76 31.55 -8.95
C ARG A 354 -22.83 31.28 -10.44
N GLN A 355 -22.32 30.13 -10.88
CA GLN A 355 -22.29 29.72 -12.27
C GLN A 355 -23.58 29.00 -12.72
N LYS A 356 -24.58 28.88 -11.83
CA LYS A 356 -25.87 28.19 -12.06
C LYS A 356 -25.69 26.76 -12.60
N LEU A 357 -24.67 26.07 -12.10
CA LEU A 357 -24.37 24.69 -12.47
C LEU A 357 -25.30 23.72 -11.69
N PRO A 358 -25.84 22.68 -12.35
CA PRO A 358 -26.77 21.75 -11.70
C PRO A 358 -26.08 20.99 -10.57
N ILE A 359 -26.73 20.90 -9.41
CA ILE A 359 -26.22 20.12 -8.28
C ILE A 359 -26.72 18.68 -8.40
N ASN A 360 -25.82 17.70 -8.23
CA ASN A 360 -26.23 16.30 -8.19
C ASN A 360 -27.30 16.08 -7.09
N LYS A 361 -28.48 15.59 -7.47
CA LYS A 361 -29.63 15.37 -6.56
C LYS A 361 -29.29 14.51 -5.35
N ALA A 362 -28.26 13.66 -5.43
CA ALA A 362 -27.81 12.88 -4.28
C ALA A 362 -27.31 13.77 -3.12
N TYR A 363 -26.66 14.91 -3.39
CA TYR A 363 -26.30 15.88 -2.35
C TYR A 363 -27.53 16.52 -1.72
N ARG A 364 -28.57 16.82 -2.51
CA ARG A 364 -29.84 17.35 -2.01
C ARG A 364 -30.55 16.38 -1.07
N ASN A 365 -30.43 15.07 -1.34
CA ASN A 365 -30.92 13.99 -0.48
C ASN A 365 -30.01 13.67 0.72
N GLY A 366 -28.96 14.47 0.98
CA GLY A 366 -28.11 14.31 2.16
C GLY A 366 -26.86 13.46 1.97
N MET A 367 -26.49 13.03 0.75
CA MET A 367 -25.18 12.41 0.54
C MET A 367 -24.07 13.41 0.86
N THR A 368 -23.19 13.06 1.81
CA THR A 368 -22.02 13.88 2.14
C THR A 368 -20.96 13.85 1.03
N ARG A 369 -20.94 12.74 0.28
CA ARG A 369 -20.03 12.51 -0.85
C ARG A 369 -20.73 11.62 -1.87
N VAL A 370 -20.78 12.09 -3.11
CA VAL A 370 -21.27 11.30 -4.25
C VAL A 370 -20.15 10.39 -4.78
N GLY A 371 -20.51 9.14 -5.02
CA GLY A 371 -19.66 8.12 -5.61
C GLY A 371 -20.49 6.86 -5.87
N CYS A 372 -19.97 5.74 -5.39
CA CYS A 372 -20.59 4.43 -5.49
C CYS A 372 -21.88 4.31 -4.65
N LEU A 373 -22.87 3.53 -5.13
CA LEU A 373 -24.06 3.11 -4.38
C LEU A 373 -23.70 2.43 -3.05
N ILE A 374 -22.65 1.61 -3.07
CA ILE A 374 -22.13 0.89 -1.91
C ILE A 374 -20.60 0.88 -1.93
N CYS A 375 -19.96 1.07 -0.77
CA CYS A 375 -18.51 1.17 -0.69
C CYS A 375 -17.99 0.68 0.67
N PRO A 376 -16.86 -0.04 0.75
CA PRO A 376 -16.23 -0.37 2.03
C PRO A 376 -15.77 0.86 2.84
N PHE A 377 -15.76 2.05 2.23
CA PHE A 377 -15.38 3.32 2.84
C PHE A 377 -16.56 4.28 3.02
N SER A 378 -17.79 3.87 2.67
CA SER A 378 -18.95 4.69 2.97
C SER A 378 -19.22 4.68 4.48
N SER A 379 -19.66 5.83 4.98
CA SER A 379 -20.24 5.95 6.32
C SER A 379 -21.64 5.34 6.34
N GLY A 380 -22.09 4.89 7.52
CA GLY A 380 -23.48 4.45 7.71
C GLY A 380 -24.53 5.48 7.26
N TRP A 381 -24.22 6.78 7.35
CA TRP A 381 -25.09 7.85 6.82
C TRP A 381 -25.34 7.73 5.31
N ASN A 382 -24.28 7.67 4.50
CA ASN A 382 -24.42 7.50 3.06
C ASN A 382 -25.06 6.14 2.71
N ASP A 383 -24.77 5.08 3.48
CA ASP A 383 -25.42 3.78 3.27
C ASP A 383 -26.94 3.86 3.51
N MET A 384 -27.38 4.59 4.54
CA MET A 384 -28.79 4.88 4.79
C MET A 384 -29.43 5.62 3.62
N VAL A 385 -28.80 6.71 3.15
CA VAL A 385 -29.32 7.50 2.01
C VAL A 385 -29.41 6.61 0.78
N SER A 386 -28.40 5.78 0.51
CA SER A 386 -28.40 4.82 -0.60
C SER A 386 -29.59 3.87 -0.52
N ASN A 387 -29.83 3.24 0.64
CA ASN A 387 -30.91 2.28 0.78
C ASN A 387 -32.29 2.94 0.72
N LYS A 388 -32.46 4.14 1.31
CA LYS A 388 -33.76 4.83 1.34
C LYS A 388 -34.14 5.44 -0.02
N LYS A 389 -33.17 5.95 -0.78
CA LYS A 389 -33.43 6.68 -2.05
C LYS A 389 -33.17 5.86 -3.31
N TYR A 390 -32.30 4.84 -3.24
CA TYR A 390 -31.88 4.06 -4.41
C TYR A 390 -31.96 2.55 -4.16
N LYS A 391 -32.95 2.11 -3.35
CA LYS A 391 -33.14 0.71 -2.92
C LYS A 391 -33.00 -0.30 -4.05
N GLU A 392 -33.75 -0.11 -5.14
CA GLU A 392 -33.76 -1.05 -6.27
C GLU A 392 -32.39 -1.26 -6.92
N LYS A 393 -31.56 -0.20 -6.97
CA LYS A 393 -30.21 -0.27 -7.53
C LYS A 393 -29.19 -0.80 -6.53
N LEU A 394 -29.45 -0.64 -5.23
CA LEU A 394 -28.62 -1.18 -4.16
C LEU A 394 -28.87 -2.68 -3.94
N GLU A 395 -30.10 -3.13 -4.13
CA GLU A 395 -30.59 -4.48 -3.82
C GLU A 395 -29.66 -5.61 -4.33
N PRO A 396 -29.16 -5.61 -5.59
CA PRO A 396 -28.30 -6.68 -6.08
C PRO A 396 -26.97 -6.82 -5.32
N PHE A 397 -26.51 -5.76 -4.66
CA PHE A 397 -25.28 -5.76 -3.86
C PHE A 397 -25.57 -6.11 -2.41
N LEU A 398 -26.63 -5.54 -1.83
CA LEU A 398 -27.01 -5.76 -0.44
C LEU A 398 -27.43 -7.22 -0.21
N SER A 399 -28.22 -7.79 -1.11
CA SER A 399 -28.62 -9.21 -1.04
C SER A 399 -27.43 -10.16 -1.06
N ARG A 400 -26.40 -9.89 -1.89
CA ARG A 400 -25.15 -10.67 -1.90
C ARG A 400 -24.39 -10.57 -0.58
N ILE A 401 -24.39 -9.40 0.07
CA ILE A 401 -23.78 -9.24 1.39
C ILE A 401 -24.54 -10.09 2.42
N GLU A 402 -25.87 -9.98 2.44
CA GLU A 402 -26.73 -10.75 3.34
C GLU A 402 -26.58 -12.26 3.15
N GLU A 403 -26.61 -12.73 1.90
CA GLU A 403 -26.40 -14.14 1.56
C GLU A 403 -25.02 -14.64 1.99
N ASN A 404 -23.96 -13.86 1.75
CA ASN A 404 -22.60 -14.24 2.12
C ASN A 404 -22.43 -14.30 3.64
N THR A 405 -22.97 -13.32 4.38
CA THR A 405 -22.97 -13.32 5.85
C THR A 405 -23.73 -14.52 6.42
N LYS A 406 -24.87 -14.89 5.82
CA LYS A 406 -25.62 -16.11 6.20
C LYS A 406 -24.83 -17.38 5.91
N LYS A 407 -24.24 -17.50 4.72
CA LYS A 407 -23.40 -18.65 4.33
C LYS A 407 -22.16 -18.81 5.23
N ALA A 408 -21.62 -17.71 5.74
CA ALA A 408 -20.49 -17.73 6.68
C ALA A 408 -20.87 -18.21 8.10
N GLY A 409 -22.16 -18.42 8.41
CA GLY A 409 -22.62 -18.89 9.72
C GLY A 409 -22.57 -17.82 10.83
N ILE A 410 -22.57 -16.53 10.47
CA ILE A 410 -22.60 -15.42 11.43
C ILE A 410 -23.99 -15.34 12.07
N LYS A 411 -24.08 -15.52 13.39
CA LYS A 411 -25.36 -15.57 14.14
C LYS A 411 -26.18 -14.27 14.00
N ASP A 412 -25.59 -13.14 14.38
CA ASP A 412 -26.24 -11.82 14.34
C ASP A 412 -25.97 -11.10 13.00
N HIS A 413 -26.40 -11.70 11.89
CA HIS A 413 -26.09 -11.22 10.55
C HIS A 413 -26.55 -9.77 10.28
N ASP A 414 -27.73 -9.38 10.77
CA ASP A 414 -28.22 -8.01 10.61
C ASP A 414 -27.33 -7.00 11.34
N VAL A 415 -26.98 -7.27 12.61
CA VAL A 415 -26.10 -6.42 13.41
C VAL A 415 -24.72 -6.34 12.76
N TYR A 416 -24.19 -7.48 12.29
CA TYR A 416 -22.93 -7.55 11.57
C TYR A 416 -22.90 -6.63 10.35
N ILE A 417 -24.00 -6.57 9.59
CA ILE A 417 -24.12 -5.73 8.40
C ILE A 417 -24.32 -4.25 8.77
N LYS A 418 -25.15 -3.94 9.78
CA LYS A 418 -25.38 -2.58 10.32
C LYS A 418 -24.08 -1.92 10.77
N ASP A 419 -23.24 -2.67 11.47
CA ASP A 419 -21.94 -2.22 11.96
C ASP A 419 -20.88 -2.12 10.85
N GLY A 420 -21.21 -2.60 9.64
CA GLY A 420 -20.31 -2.56 8.49
C GLY A 420 -19.19 -3.60 8.54
N ASN A 421 -19.31 -4.65 9.35
CA ASN A 421 -18.24 -5.64 9.51
C ASN A 421 -17.89 -6.38 8.22
N TRP A 422 -18.84 -6.50 7.29
CA TRP A 422 -18.61 -7.04 5.94
C TRP A 422 -17.55 -6.26 5.15
N LYS A 423 -17.30 -4.99 5.51
CA LYS A 423 -16.29 -4.12 4.88
C LYS A 423 -14.86 -4.53 5.21
N HIS A 424 -14.64 -5.44 6.16
CA HIS A 424 -13.31 -5.82 6.68
C HIS A 424 -12.82 -7.21 6.24
N ARG A 425 -13.45 -7.80 5.22
CA ARG A 425 -13.04 -9.10 4.67
C ARG A 425 -11.54 -9.16 4.36
N ALA A 426 -10.86 -10.17 4.92
CA ALA A 426 -9.41 -10.31 4.83
C ALA A 426 -8.92 -11.24 3.70
N GLY A 427 -9.78 -12.10 3.14
CA GLY A 427 -9.40 -13.07 2.11
C GLY A 427 -10.59 -13.88 1.58
N GLY A 428 -10.29 -15.03 0.98
CA GLY A 428 -11.25 -15.85 0.23
C GLY A 428 -11.92 -16.99 0.98
N ARG A 429 -11.83 -17.05 2.31
CA ARG A 429 -12.32 -18.20 3.11
C ARG A 429 -13.78 -18.58 2.83
N GLU A 430 -14.61 -17.58 2.56
CA GLU A 430 -16.06 -17.72 2.35
C GLU A 430 -16.45 -17.70 0.85
N ILE A 431 -15.46 -17.76 -0.05
CA ILE A 431 -15.68 -17.62 -1.49
C ILE A 431 -15.38 -18.95 -2.16
N SER A 432 -16.37 -19.48 -2.86
CA SER A 432 -16.17 -20.64 -3.72
C SER A 432 -15.53 -20.19 -5.05
N PHE A 433 -14.41 -20.82 -5.41
CA PHE A 433 -13.77 -20.63 -6.71
C PHE A 433 -13.43 -22.00 -7.32
N PRO A 434 -13.61 -22.20 -8.64
CA PRO A 434 -13.47 -23.53 -9.27
C PRO A 434 -12.04 -24.08 -9.29
N SER A 435 -11.05 -23.25 -9.01
CA SER A 435 -9.63 -23.55 -9.11
C SER A 435 -8.92 -23.46 -7.78
N ASN A 436 -7.86 -24.24 -7.61
CA ASN A 436 -6.94 -24.11 -6.47
C ASN A 436 -5.49 -24.27 -6.93
N LEU A 437 -4.57 -23.78 -6.10
CA LEU A 437 -3.13 -23.93 -6.28
C LEU A 437 -2.52 -24.26 -4.92
N PHE A 438 -1.70 -25.32 -4.88
CA PHE A 438 -0.95 -25.75 -3.72
C PHE A 438 0.53 -25.86 -4.06
N ILE A 439 1.39 -25.34 -3.18
CA ILE A 439 2.85 -25.46 -3.32
C ILE A 439 3.29 -26.66 -2.47
N GLU A 440 3.69 -27.75 -3.12
CA GLU A 440 4.11 -28.99 -2.43
C GLU A 440 5.53 -28.92 -1.88
N SER A 441 6.44 -28.29 -2.61
CA SER A 441 7.82 -28.06 -2.16
C SER A 441 8.40 -26.82 -2.84
N SER A 442 9.31 -26.15 -2.15
CA SER A 442 10.11 -25.04 -2.68
C SER A 442 11.61 -25.34 -2.69
N LYS A 443 12.05 -26.53 -2.22
CA LYS A 443 13.47 -26.92 -2.15
C LYS A 443 13.66 -28.43 -2.44
N PRO A 444 14.71 -28.82 -3.20
CA PRO A 444 15.50 -27.96 -4.09
C PRO A 444 14.71 -27.53 -5.35
N HIS A 445 13.68 -28.30 -5.70
CA HIS A 445 12.77 -28.02 -6.81
C HIS A 445 11.53 -27.27 -6.31
N LEU A 446 10.97 -26.41 -7.16
CA LEU A 446 9.64 -25.85 -6.93
C LEU A 446 8.62 -26.80 -7.53
N LYS A 447 7.75 -27.37 -6.68
CA LYS A 447 6.67 -28.27 -7.08
C LYS A 447 5.33 -27.63 -6.74
N ILE A 448 4.48 -27.45 -7.76
CA ILE A 448 3.17 -26.81 -7.64
C ILE A 448 2.11 -27.75 -8.19
N LYS A 449 1.02 -27.94 -7.45
CA LYS A 449 -0.20 -28.58 -7.93
C LYS A 449 -1.25 -27.53 -8.21
N VAL A 450 -1.89 -27.63 -9.37
CA VAL A 450 -2.98 -26.76 -9.80
C VAL A 450 -4.17 -27.64 -10.15
N HIS A 451 -5.35 -27.27 -9.67
CA HIS A 451 -6.61 -27.88 -10.06
C HIS A 451 -7.44 -26.88 -10.87
N ASN A 452 -8.00 -27.32 -12.01
CA ASN A 452 -8.91 -26.55 -12.86
C ASN A 452 -8.40 -25.15 -13.22
N SER A 453 -7.19 -25.02 -13.78
CA SER A 453 -6.64 -23.70 -14.17
C SER A 453 -7.60 -22.93 -15.10
N GLN A 454 -7.79 -21.63 -14.85
CA GLN A 454 -8.71 -20.80 -15.65
C GLN A 454 -8.12 -20.38 -17.01
N GLU A 455 -6.80 -20.48 -17.17
CA GLU A 455 -6.04 -20.19 -18.39
C GLU A 455 -4.95 -21.24 -18.58
N ASP A 456 -4.35 -21.28 -19.77
CA ASP A 456 -3.18 -22.12 -20.00
C ASP A 456 -2.01 -21.71 -19.09
N LEU A 457 -1.37 -22.70 -18.45
CA LEU A 457 -0.30 -22.50 -17.47
C LEU A 457 0.90 -21.72 -18.03
N LEU A 458 1.13 -21.79 -19.35
CA LEU A 458 2.26 -21.13 -20.01
C LEU A 458 1.94 -19.70 -20.47
N THR A 459 0.67 -19.26 -20.37
CA THR A 459 0.20 -17.93 -20.84
C THR A 459 1.07 -16.76 -20.36
N TRP A 460 1.50 -16.78 -19.09
CA TRP A 460 2.34 -15.72 -18.51
C TRP A 460 3.83 -16.03 -18.45
N MET A 461 4.30 -17.17 -18.96
CA MET A 461 5.72 -17.55 -18.89
C MET A 461 6.63 -16.54 -19.59
N ASN A 462 6.18 -16.02 -20.74
CA ASN A 462 6.86 -14.94 -21.47
C ASN A 462 7.00 -13.64 -20.64
N ALA A 463 6.32 -13.46 -19.51
CA ALA A 463 6.56 -12.30 -18.65
C ALA A 463 7.87 -12.42 -17.85
N ILE A 464 8.34 -13.64 -17.57
CA ILE A 464 9.58 -13.91 -16.82
C ILE A 464 10.79 -13.80 -17.75
N GLY A 465 10.77 -14.54 -18.85
CA GLY A 465 11.87 -14.70 -19.80
C GLY A 465 11.46 -15.51 -21.02
N LYS A 466 12.39 -15.74 -21.94
CA LYS A 466 12.17 -16.63 -23.09
C LYS A 466 12.15 -18.07 -22.60
N TYR A 467 11.18 -18.85 -23.07
CA TYR A 467 11.10 -20.29 -22.80
C TYR A 467 10.95 -21.06 -24.10
N SER A 468 11.34 -22.33 -24.09
CA SER A 468 11.14 -23.27 -25.20
C SER A 468 10.53 -24.56 -24.67
N ILE A 469 9.78 -25.25 -25.53
CA ILE A 469 9.23 -26.57 -25.26
C ILE A 469 9.95 -27.53 -26.21
N TYR A 470 10.62 -28.54 -25.66
CA TYR A 470 11.34 -29.54 -26.46
C TYR A 470 10.67 -30.92 -26.42
N ALA A 471 9.68 -31.12 -25.54
CA ALA A 471 8.79 -32.27 -25.59
C ALA A 471 7.38 -31.85 -25.19
N ASP A 472 6.42 -32.11 -26.07
CA ASP A 472 4.99 -31.87 -25.84
C ASP A 472 4.25 -33.15 -26.20
N GLY A 473 3.94 -33.97 -25.20
CA GLY A 473 3.13 -35.17 -25.35
C GLY A 473 1.78 -35.00 -24.64
N ASP A 474 0.82 -35.86 -24.98
CA ASP A 474 -0.59 -35.73 -24.56
C ASP A 474 -0.80 -35.38 -23.07
N ASN A 475 0.01 -35.95 -22.17
CA ASN A 475 -0.09 -35.75 -20.72
C ASN A 475 1.14 -35.10 -20.08
N LYS A 476 2.19 -34.79 -20.85
CA LYS A 476 3.45 -34.28 -20.28
C LYS A 476 4.16 -33.32 -21.22
N ILE A 477 4.40 -32.12 -20.70
CA ILE A 477 5.21 -31.08 -21.32
C ILE A 477 6.55 -31.02 -20.62
N LYS A 478 7.64 -30.92 -21.37
CA LYS A 478 8.97 -30.55 -20.87
C LYS A 478 9.51 -29.37 -21.65
N GLY A 479 10.09 -28.43 -20.92
CA GLY A 479 10.66 -27.24 -21.50
C GLY A 479 11.78 -26.66 -20.64
N GLU A 480 12.30 -25.56 -21.11
CA GLU A 480 13.33 -24.79 -20.41
C GLU A 480 12.97 -23.30 -20.40
N LEU A 481 13.25 -22.64 -19.28
CA LEU A 481 13.08 -21.20 -19.10
C LEU A 481 14.45 -20.56 -18.96
N ARG A 482 14.74 -19.57 -19.79
CA ARG A 482 15.94 -18.75 -19.69
C ARG A 482 15.65 -17.55 -18.80
N TYR A 483 16.36 -17.48 -17.67
CA TYR A 483 16.28 -16.35 -16.76
C TYR A 483 17.68 -15.89 -16.38
N GLN A 484 17.96 -14.61 -16.62
CA GLN A 484 19.31 -14.06 -16.54
C GLN A 484 20.29 -14.91 -17.37
N ASN A 485 21.40 -15.36 -16.79
CA ASN A 485 22.42 -16.17 -17.46
C ASN A 485 22.26 -17.68 -17.19
N ARG A 486 21.11 -18.12 -16.68
CA ARG A 486 20.83 -19.52 -16.32
C ARG A 486 19.63 -20.07 -17.08
N VAL A 487 19.63 -21.39 -17.26
CA VAL A 487 18.56 -22.17 -17.88
C VAL A 487 17.95 -23.06 -16.80
N TYR A 488 16.63 -22.98 -16.65
CA TYR A 488 15.88 -23.78 -15.67
C TYR A 488 14.96 -24.74 -16.40
N GLN A 489 15.14 -26.03 -16.15
CA GLN A 489 14.26 -27.06 -16.71
C GLN A 489 12.94 -27.10 -15.97
N PHE A 490 11.85 -27.30 -16.70
CA PHE A 490 10.54 -27.51 -16.12
C PHE A 490 9.79 -28.64 -16.80
N SER A 491 8.86 -29.23 -16.06
CA SER A 491 7.88 -30.16 -16.60
C SER A 491 6.49 -29.89 -16.05
N ILE A 492 5.48 -30.16 -16.88
CA ILE A 492 4.06 -30.06 -16.52
C ILE A 492 3.44 -31.41 -16.85
N THR A 493 2.85 -32.06 -15.86
CA THR A 493 2.12 -33.32 -16.02
C THR A 493 0.64 -33.06 -15.80
N ARG A 494 -0.21 -33.56 -16.71
CA ARG A 494 -1.66 -33.37 -16.70
C ARG A 494 -2.34 -34.70 -16.41
N ILE A 495 -3.17 -34.76 -15.38
CA ILE A 495 -3.95 -35.94 -15.00
C ILE A 495 -5.37 -35.47 -14.67
N GLY A 496 -6.32 -35.65 -15.60
CA GLY A 496 -7.68 -35.14 -15.46
C GLY A 496 -7.69 -33.61 -15.30
N SER A 497 -8.31 -33.12 -14.22
CA SER A 497 -8.36 -31.70 -13.84
C SER A 497 -7.12 -31.22 -13.06
N GLU A 498 -6.23 -32.12 -12.65
CA GLU A 498 -5.03 -31.82 -11.89
C GLU A 498 -3.81 -31.66 -12.80
N GLN A 499 -3.00 -30.64 -12.52
CA GLN A 499 -1.77 -30.34 -13.23
C GLN A 499 -0.64 -30.18 -12.21
N THR A 500 0.41 -30.97 -12.35
CA THR A 500 1.61 -30.88 -11.52
C THR A 500 2.73 -30.21 -12.31
N ILE A 501 3.24 -29.09 -11.79
CA ILE A 501 4.37 -28.36 -12.33
C ILE A 501 5.60 -28.60 -11.46
N ILE A 502 6.73 -28.90 -12.10
CA ILE A 502 8.04 -29.03 -11.45
C ILE A 502 9.03 -28.11 -12.15
N PHE A 503 9.66 -27.20 -11.42
CA PHE A 503 10.84 -26.44 -11.87
C PHE A 503 12.07 -26.88 -11.09
N GLU A 504 13.09 -27.30 -11.81
CA GLU A 504 14.27 -27.90 -11.20
C GLU A 504 15.22 -26.84 -10.62
N ASN A 505 15.75 -27.09 -9.42
CA ASN A 505 16.80 -26.30 -8.77
C ASN A 505 16.52 -24.80 -8.68
N THR A 506 15.26 -24.39 -8.51
CA THR A 506 14.90 -22.97 -8.39
C THR A 506 15.18 -22.38 -7.01
N SER A 507 15.49 -23.20 -6.00
CA SER A 507 15.86 -22.71 -4.67
C SER A 507 17.10 -21.80 -4.68
N VAL A 508 17.95 -21.90 -5.71
CA VAL A 508 19.14 -21.05 -5.90
C VAL A 508 18.80 -19.64 -6.40
N ASP A 509 17.57 -19.40 -6.87
CA ASP A 509 17.09 -18.09 -7.32
C ASP A 509 15.68 -17.81 -6.78
N PRO A 510 15.59 -17.25 -5.56
CA PRO A 510 14.33 -17.01 -4.90
C PRO A 510 13.43 -16.01 -5.63
N ILE A 511 14.04 -15.03 -6.31
CA ILE A 511 13.32 -14.02 -7.09
C ILE A 511 12.61 -14.70 -8.25
N LEU A 512 13.32 -15.57 -8.99
CA LEU A 512 12.73 -16.39 -10.03
C LEU A 512 11.61 -17.26 -9.47
N GLN A 513 11.83 -17.94 -8.34
CA GLN A 513 10.81 -18.79 -7.72
C GLN A 513 9.53 -18.02 -7.42
N GLY A 514 9.64 -16.81 -6.88
CA GLY A 514 8.53 -15.90 -6.67
C GLY A 514 7.81 -15.49 -7.94
N LEU A 515 8.56 -15.19 -9.03
CA LEU A 515 7.99 -14.88 -10.34
C LEU A 515 7.24 -16.08 -10.94
N ILE A 516 7.77 -17.29 -10.81
CA ILE A 516 7.13 -18.53 -11.27
C ILE A 516 5.81 -18.76 -10.53
N LYS A 517 5.80 -18.63 -9.20
CA LYS A 517 4.57 -18.71 -8.40
C LYS A 517 3.52 -17.71 -8.89
N ARG A 518 3.91 -16.46 -9.17
CA ARG A 518 3.01 -15.40 -9.70
C ARG A 518 2.45 -15.73 -11.08
N VAL A 519 3.24 -16.35 -11.97
CA VAL A 519 2.75 -16.84 -13.27
C VAL A 519 1.63 -17.86 -13.06
N PHE A 520 1.83 -18.83 -12.18
CA PHE A 520 0.83 -19.86 -11.94
C PHE A 520 -0.38 -19.34 -11.15
N TYR A 521 -0.21 -18.44 -10.18
CA TYR A 521 -1.35 -17.76 -9.56
C TYR A 521 -2.22 -17.04 -10.59
N LYS A 522 -1.62 -16.42 -11.62
CA LYS A 522 -2.40 -15.80 -12.70
C LYS A 522 -3.14 -16.83 -13.54
N ALA A 523 -2.45 -17.87 -14.00
CA ALA A 523 -3.08 -18.90 -14.82
C ALA A 523 -4.21 -19.62 -14.07
N THR A 524 -4.00 -19.91 -12.80
CA THR A 524 -5.01 -20.57 -11.96
C THR A 524 -6.21 -19.68 -11.66
N PHE A 525 -6.01 -18.38 -11.39
CA PHE A 525 -7.06 -17.52 -10.85
C PHE A 525 -7.52 -16.40 -11.82
N CYS A 526 -7.18 -16.46 -13.11
CA CYS A 526 -7.56 -15.41 -14.05
C CYS A 526 -9.09 -15.33 -14.20
N ILE A 527 -9.64 -14.11 -14.07
CA ILE A 527 -11.05 -13.81 -14.35
C ILE A 527 -11.21 -12.78 -15.48
N HIS A 528 -10.13 -12.53 -16.20
CA HIS A 528 -10.01 -11.51 -17.24
C HIS A 528 -10.24 -10.09 -16.72
N CYS A 529 -9.82 -9.75 -15.51
CA CYS A 529 -10.11 -8.44 -14.91
C CYS A 529 -9.39 -7.24 -15.56
N THR A 530 -8.50 -7.47 -16.52
CA THR A 530 -7.70 -6.48 -17.27
C THR A 530 -6.70 -5.65 -16.45
N ALA A 531 -6.66 -5.80 -15.12
CA ALA A 531 -5.81 -4.98 -14.25
C ALA A 531 -4.30 -5.14 -14.52
N CYS A 532 -3.82 -6.31 -14.93
CA CYS A 532 -2.39 -6.46 -15.27
C CYS A 532 -2.06 -6.03 -16.70
N GLU A 533 -3.06 -5.84 -17.57
CA GLU A 533 -2.87 -5.35 -18.95
C GLU A 533 -2.37 -3.90 -18.95
N VAL A 534 -2.90 -3.06 -18.05
CA VAL A 534 -2.54 -1.63 -17.96
C VAL A 534 -1.12 -1.40 -17.45
N GLU A 535 -0.53 -2.41 -16.81
CA GLU A 535 0.85 -2.36 -16.32
C GLU A 535 1.88 -2.68 -17.42
N CYS A 536 1.44 -3.10 -18.62
CA CYS A 536 2.31 -3.49 -19.72
C CYS A 536 2.78 -2.25 -20.52
N PRO A 537 4.07 -1.86 -20.43
CA PRO A 537 4.55 -0.63 -21.06
C PRO A 537 4.66 -0.72 -22.60
N THR A 538 4.82 -1.94 -23.13
CA THR A 538 4.98 -2.18 -24.58
C THR A 538 3.69 -2.60 -25.28
N GLY A 539 2.62 -2.85 -24.52
CA GLY A 539 1.39 -3.41 -25.07
C GLY A 539 1.52 -4.87 -25.52
N ALA A 540 2.49 -5.62 -24.99
CA ALA A 540 2.63 -7.05 -25.27
C ALA A 540 1.51 -7.92 -24.68
N LEU A 541 0.94 -7.51 -23.54
CA LEU A 541 -0.16 -8.22 -22.88
C LEU A 541 -1.51 -7.67 -23.35
N SER A 542 -2.42 -8.57 -23.71
CA SER A 542 -3.80 -8.28 -24.07
C SER A 542 -4.74 -9.21 -23.30
N ILE A 543 -5.75 -8.65 -22.64
CA ILE A 543 -6.80 -9.40 -21.95
C ILE A 543 -8.14 -9.11 -22.61
N LYS A 544 -8.70 -10.15 -23.24
CA LYS A 544 -10.05 -10.17 -23.79
C LYS A 544 -11.03 -10.72 -22.74
N ALA A 545 -12.32 -10.67 -23.04
CA ALA A 545 -13.35 -11.14 -22.11
C ALA A 545 -13.24 -12.63 -21.74
N THR A 546 -12.57 -13.44 -22.56
CA THR A 546 -12.49 -14.90 -22.42
C THR A 546 -11.07 -15.46 -22.52
N SER A 547 -10.06 -14.62 -22.77
CA SER A 547 -8.68 -15.09 -22.96
C SER A 547 -7.66 -14.02 -22.58
N ALA A 548 -6.48 -14.46 -22.15
CA ALA A 548 -5.29 -13.64 -21.99
C ALA A 548 -4.19 -14.07 -22.96
N HIS A 549 -3.42 -13.12 -23.48
CA HIS A 549 -2.33 -13.40 -24.41
C HIS A 549 -1.15 -12.44 -24.21
N ILE A 550 0.07 -12.98 -24.25
CA ILE A 550 1.32 -12.21 -24.29
C ILE A 550 2.01 -12.43 -25.63
N ASP A 551 2.14 -11.35 -26.40
CA ASP A 551 2.94 -11.30 -27.61
C ASP A 551 4.43 -11.31 -27.25
N GLY A 552 5.08 -12.47 -27.43
CA GLY A 552 6.49 -12.68 -27.11
C GLY A 552 7.44 -11.77 -27.89
N SER A 553 7.04 -11.26 -29.07
CA SER A 553 7.86 -10.35 -29.87
C SER A 553 7.92 -8.93 -29.31
N LYS A 554 6.87 -8.52 -28.59
CA LYS A 554 6.76 -7.19 -27.94
C LYS A 554 7.12 -7.23 -26.46
N CYS A 555 7.13 -8.41 -25.85
CA CYS A 555 7.39 -8.54 -24.43
C CYS A 555 8.88 -8.34 -24.14
N ILE A 556 9.20 -7.27 -23.41
CA ILE A 556 10.56 -6.99 -22.94
C ILE A 556 10.86 -7.66 -21.59
N HIS A 557 10.02 -8.61 -21.16
CA HIS A 557 10.12 -9.28 -19.86
C HIS A 557 10.32 -8.27 -18.72
N CYS A 558 9.50 -7.21 -18.63
CA CYS A 558 9.68 -6.18 -17.59
C CYS A 558 9.14 -6.60 -16.21
N LYS A 559 8.45 -7.74 -16.11
CA LYS A 559 7.82 -8.29 -14.89
C LYS A 559 6.76 -7.39 -14.22
N LYS A 560 6.48 -6.17 -14.69
CA LYS A 560 5.47 -5.26 -14.12
C LYS A 560 4.09 -5.93 -13.96
N CYS A 561 3.65 -6.70 -14.96
CA CYS A 561 2.38 -7.42 -14.91
C CYS A 561 2.34 -8.55 -13.86
N LEU A 562 3.50 -9.00 -13.35
CA LEU A 562 3.64 -10.00 -12.29
C LEU A 562 3.87 -9.35 -10.91
N THR A 563 4.36 -8.11 -10.81
CA THR A 563 4.80 -7.52 -9.54
C THR A 563 3.94 -6.35 -9.03
N PHE A 564 2.90 -5.97 -9.77
CA PHE A 564 2.02 -4.84 -9.44
C PHE A 564 1.06 -5.09 -8.25
N HIS A 565 0.90 -6.34 -7.82
CA HIS A 565 0.01 -6.72 -6.72
C HIS A 565 0.56 -7.92 -5.94
N ASP A 566 0.07 -8.14 -4.72
CA ASP A 566 0.31 -9.38 -3.96
C ASP A 566 -0.11 -10.60 -4.79
N PHE A 567 0.64 -11.70 -4.67
CA PHE A 567 0.56 -12.90 -5.52
C PHE A 567 0.70 -12.63 -7.03
N GLY A 568 1.06 -11.40 -7.41
CA GLY A 568 1.05 -10.94 -8.80
C GLY A 568 -0.34 -10.83 -9.42
N CYS A 569 -1.42 -11.05 -8.66
CA CYS A 569 -2.77 -11.09 -9.19
C CYS A 569 -3.77 -10.63 -8.13
N ILE A 570 -4.58 -9.62 -8.47
CA ILE A 570 -5.66 -9.13 -7.60
C ILE A 570 -6.64 -10.26 -7.24
N THR A 571 -6.97 -11.13 -8.20
CA THR A 571 -7.88 -12.25 -7.95
C THR A 571 -7.28 -13.23 -6.95
N ALA A 572 -6.03 -13.67 -7.18
CA ALA A 572 -5.36 -14.60 -6.28
C ALA A 572 -5.25 -14.03 -4.86
N ALA A 573 -4.91 -12.75 -4.72
CA ALA A 573 -4.87 -12.07 -3.44
C ALA A 573 -6.25 -12.01 -2.75
N SER A 574 -7.31 -11.72 -3.52
CA SER A 574 -8.68 -11.65 -2.99
C SER A 574 -9.22 -13.03 -2.58
N LEU A 575 -8.73 -14.11 -3.20
CA LEU A 575 -9.11 -15.50 -2.93
C LEU A 575 -8.19 -16.19 -1.92
N ALA A 576 -7.08 -15.57 -1.51
CA ALA A 576 -6.13 -16.15 -0.58
C ALA A 576 -6.80 -16.46 0.78
N VAL A 577 -6.53 -17.64 1.32
CA VAL A 577 -7.03 -18.08 2.63
C VAL A 577 -5.86 -18.20 3.59
N THR A 578 -5.90 -17.45 4.68
CA THR A 578 -4.86 -17.48 5.72
C THR A 578 -4.99 -18.73 6.61
N GLY A 579 -3.87 -19.40 6.91
CA GLY A 579 -3.79 -20.48 7.90
C GLY A 579 -3.78 -21.91 7.36
N THR A 580 -3.55 -22.14 6.07
CA THR A 580 -3.51 -23.50 5.47
C THR A 580 -2.13 -24.18 5.48
N THR A 581 -1.04 -23.45 5.74
CA THR A 581 0.31 -24.04 5.83
C THR A 581 0.59 -24.50 7.26
N LYS A 582 0.54 -25.83 7.47
CA LYS A 582 0.87 -26.56 8.72
C LYS A 582 2.35 -26.52 9.12
N GLU A 583 3.12 -25.52 8.73
CA GLU A 583 4.49 -25.40 9.22
C GLU A 583 4.48 -24.63 10.53
N HIS A 584 5.01 -25.24 11.60
CA HIS A 584 5.19 -24.65 12.93
C HIS A 584 6.27 -23.54 12.92
N LYS A 585 6.20 -22.59 12.00
CA LYS A 585 7.09 -21.42 11.95
C LYS A 585 6.59 -20.36 12.94
N MET A 586 7.51 -19.74 13.68
CA MET A 586 7.17 -18.60 14.55
C MET A 586 6.54 -17.48 13.74
N LYS A 587 5.47 -16.88 14.25
CA LYS A 587 4.79 -15.74 13.61
C LYS A 587 5.74 -14.55 13.50
N LEU A 588 5.89 -13.97 12.30
CA LEU A 588 6.72 -12.77 12.10
C LEU A 588 6.28 -11.62 13.03
N ILE A 589 7.27 -10.96 13.63
CA ILE A 589 7.09 -9.81 14.53
C ILE A 589 7.50 -8.55 13.79
N SER A 590 6.64 -7.53 13.79
CA SER A 590 6.94 -6.24 13.17
C SER A 590 7.67 -5.29 14.12
N TYR A 591 8.68 -4.62 13.60
CA TYR A 591 9.54 -3.64 14.30
C TYR A 591 9.40 -2.22 13.74
N ASN A 592 8.30 -1.91 13.03
CA ASN A 592 8.06 -0.59 12.41
C ASN A 592 9.27 -0.02 11.63
N ASN A 593 10.04 -0.87 10.94
CA ASN A 593 11.24 -0.48 10.16
C ASN A 593 12.45 -0.04 11.01
N PHE A 594 12.46 -0.30 12.32
CA PHE A 594 13.58 0.01 13.21
C PHE A 594 14.35 -1.27 13.56
N GLY A 595 15.65 -1.27 13.24
CA GLY A 595 16.57 -2.30 13.71
C GLY A 595 17.02 -2.07 15.15
N LEU A 596 17.75 -3.03 15.70
CA LEU A 596 18.49 -2.87 16.94
C LEU A 596 19.73 -2.01 16.66
N ASN A 597 19.76 -0.82 17.24
CA ASN A 597 20.76 0.20 16.99
C ASN A 597 21.76 0.27 18.14
N GLU A 598 23.06 0.28 17.84
CA GLU A 598 24.13 0.33 18.83
C GLU A 598 24.09 1.60 19.69
N GLY A 599 23.88 2.77 19.07
CA GLY A 599 23.76 4.02 19.82
C GLY A 599 22.62 4.00 20.81
N TRP A 600 21.48 3.40 20.45
CA TRP A 600 20.35 3.25 21.38
C TRP A 600 20.67 2.27 22.51
N LEU A 601 21.35 1.17 22.19
CA LEU A 601 21.74 0.15 23.16
C LEU A 601 22.78 0.69 24.15
N SER A 602 23.79 1.43 23.68
CA SER A 602 24.81 2.07 24.50
C SER A 602 24.19 3.06 25.49
N VAL A 603 23.28 3.93 25.03
CA VAL A 603 22.56 4.86 25.92
C VAL A 603 21.67 4.09 26.90
N TYR A 604 20.99 3.02 26.46
CA TYR A 604 20.21 2.17 27.35
C TYR A 604 21.07 1.52 28.44
N PHE A 605 22.24 0.96 28.11
CA PHE A 605 23.13 0.36 29.09
C PHE A 605 23.75 1.38 30.05
N SER A 606 23.90 2.65 29.66
CA SER A 606 24.37 3.69 30.56
C SER A 606 23.39 4.01 31.70
N ASP A 607 22.07 3.95 31.45
CA ASP A 607 21.05 4.09 32.48
C ASP A 607 19.74 3.37 32.07
N PRO A 608 19.63 2.06 32.34
CA PRO A 608 18.45 1.27 31.95
C PRO A 608 17.14 1.75 32.59
N LYS A 609 17.23 2.35 33.79
CA LYS A 609 16.05 2.81 34.54
C LYS A 609 15.51 4.10 33.94
N ALA A 610 16.37 5.07 33.66
CA ALA A 610 15.96 6.37 33.14
C ALA A 610 15.68 6.35 31.63
N PHE A 611 16.24 5.40 30.86
CA PHE A 611 16.13 5.37 29.39
C PHE A 611 14.70 5.56 28.87
N PHE A 612 13.77 4.74 29.38
CA PHE A 612 12.37 4.77 28.92
C PHE A 612 11.54 5.89 29.55
N VAL A 613 11.87 6.29 30.78
CA VAL A 613 11.12 7.31 31.54
C VAL A 613 11.45 8.71 31.04
N ASN A 614 12.74 9.00 30.88
CA ASN A 614 13.25 10.32 30.51
C ASN A 614 13.51 10.45 29.01
N ASN A 615 13.25 9.40 28.24
CA ASN A 615 13.52 9.32 26.81
C ASN A 615 14.96 9.74 26.45
N LEU A 616 15.95 9.15 27.13
CA LEU A 616 17.35 9.60 27.08
C LEU A 616 17.96 9.62 25.67
N ALA A 617 17.52 8.71 24.80
CA ALA A 617 17.97 8.65 23.40
C ALA A 617 17.11 9.48 22.42
N GLY A 618 16.17 10.30 22.92
CA GLY A 618 15.31 11.15 22.09
C GLY A 618 14.41 10.37 21.14
N LEU A 619 14.04 9.14 21.50
CA LEU A 619 13.26 8.27 20.62
C LEU A 619 11.82 8.73 20.49
N ASN A 620 11.24 8.50 19.33
CA ASN A 620 9.80 8.63 19.14
C ASN A 620 9.07 7.58 20.01
N VAL A 621 8.30 8.08 20.97
CA VAL A 621 7.61 7.25 21.98
C VAL A 621 6.57 6.31 21.36
N LYS A 622 5.98 6.67 20.22
CA LYS A 622 4.94 5.86 19.55
C LYS A 622 5.50 4.84 18.56
N GLU A 623 6.61 5.16 17.89
CA GLU A 623 7.10 4.35 16.78
C GLU A 623 8.41 3.60 17.08
N GLN A 624 9.42 4.31 17.62
CA GLN A 624 10.76 3.79 17.85
C GLN A 624 10.86 3.01 19.17
N MET A 625 10.36 3.61 20.26
CA MET A 625 10.47 3.04 21.61
C MET A 625 9.84 1.65 21.73
N PRO A 626 8.64 1.37 21.19
CA PRO A 626 8.06 0.03 21.25
C PRO A 626 8.85 -0.99 20.42
N SER A 627 9.48 -0.56 19.33
CA SER A 627 10.26 -1.43 18.45
C SER A 627 11.60 -1.80 19.09
N PHE A 628 12.27 -0.84 19.72
CA PHE A 628 13.49 -1.09 20.49
C PHE A 628 13.23 -2.00 21.70
N ALA A 629 12.13 -1.80 22.43
CA ALA A 629 11.75 -2.70 23.53
C ALA A 629 11.56 -4.16 23.06
N LYS A 630 10.99 -4.39 21.87
CA LYS A 630 10.87 -5.76 21.31
C LYS A 630 12.24 -6.39 21.06
N TRP A 631 13.20 -5.65 20.51
CA TRP A 631 14.56 -6.14 20.31
C TRP A 631 15.25 -6.47 21.63
N LEU A 632 15.14 -5.62 22.65
CA LEU A 632 15.71 -5.89 23.98
C LEU A 632 15.08 -7.13 24.63
N TYR A 633 13.76 -7.30 24.50
CA TYR A 633 13.05 -8.46 25.02
C TYR A 633 13.54 -9.76 24.37
N GLN A 634 13.63 -9.77 23.04
CA GLN A 634 14.10 -10.93 22.28
C GLN A 634 15.60 -11.18 22.45
N ALA A 635 16.38 -10.17 22.81
CA ALA A 635 17.78 -10.31 23.19
C ALA A 635 17.96 -10.82 24.63
N GLY A 636 16.87 -10.99 25.41
CA GLY A 636 16.91 -11.41 26.81
C GLY A 636 17.35 -10.32 27.79
N ILE A 637 17.41 -9.05 27.35
CA ILE A 637 17.88 -7.91 28.15
C ILE A 637 16.77 -7.39 29.09
N ILE A 638 15.52 -7.42 28.64
CA ILE A 638 14.35 -7.05 29.45
C ILE A 638 13.37 -8.21 29.56
N ALA A 639 12.63 -8.28 30.67
CA ALA A 639 11.72 -9.38 30.98
C ALA A 639 10.47 -9.39 30.10
N ASP A 640 9.92 -8.20 29.78
CA ASP A 640 8.81 -8.03 28.85
C ASP A 640 8.73 -6.61 28.29
N THR A 641 7.91 -6.40 27.27
CA THR A 641 7.79 -5.12 26.56
C THR A 641 6.88 -4.08 27.25
N LYS A 642 6.10 -4.48 28.26
CA LYS A 642 5.19 -3.62 29.01
C LYS A 642 5.89 -3.01 30.22
N THR A 643 6.47 -3.84 31.09
CA THR A 643 7.19 -3.41 32.29
C THR A 643 8.56 -2.85 31.94
N LYS A 644 9.20 -3.43 30.93
CA LYS A 644 10.56 -3.11 30.47
C LYS A 644 11.62 -3.26 31.56
N GLU A 645 11.36 -4.13 32.53
CA GLU A 645 12.31 -4.41 33.61
C GLU A 645 13.52 -5.15 33.08
N ILE A 646 14.72 -4.67 33.43
CA ILE A 646 15.98 -5.29 33.03
C ILE A 646 16.18 -6.64 33.75
N THR A 647 16.53 -7.67 32.99
CA THR A 647 16.78 -9.03 33.51
C THR A 647 18.16 -9.11 34.19
N PRO A 648 18.44 -10.19 34.97
CA PRO A 648 19.79 -10.44 35.47
C PRO A 648 20.84 -10.52 34.35
N LEU A 649 20.50 -11.16 33.23
CA LEU A 649 21.36 -11.17 32.04
C LEU A 649 21.56 -9.76 31.47
N GLY A 650 20.49 -8.98 31.32
CA GLY A 650 20.56 -7.61 30.82
C GLY A 650 21.46 -6.72 31.66
N ARG A 651 21.41 -6.83 33.00
CA ARG A 651 22.32 -6.10 33.90
C ARG A 651 23.77 -6.52 33.69
N PHE A 652 24.04 -7.82 33.67
CA PHE A 652 25.37 -8.34 33.42
C PHE A 652 25.94 -7.85 32.07
N LEU A 653 25.12 -7.85 31.01
CA LEU A 653 25.54 -7.34 29.70
C LEU A 653 25.79 -5.83 29.72
N ALA A 654 24.99 -5.05 30.45
CA ALA A 654 25.19 -3.60 30.60
C ALA A 654 26.51 -3.31 31.32
N ASP A 655 26.78 -4.01 32.43
CA ASP A 655 28.01 -3.87 33.22
C ASP A 655 29.25 -4.28 32.40
N SER A 656 29.11 -5.29 31.54
CA SER A 656 30.21 -5.80 30.71
C SER A 656 30.41 -5.04 29.39
N TYR A 657 29.52 -4.10 29.04
CA TYR A 657 29.48 -3.55 27.68
C TYR A 657 30.71 -2.70 27.32
N ALA A 658 31.27 -1.98 28.29
CA ALA A 658 32.45 -1.13 28.08
C ALA A 658 33.71 -1.96 27.79
N ASP A 659 33.88 -3.08 28.48
CA ASP A 659 35.10 -3.89 28.43
C ASP A 659 35.00 -5.05 27.43
N ASN A 660 33.81 -5.58 27.18
CA ASN A 660 33.57 -6.81 26.41
C ASN A 660 32.49 -6.62 25.34
N ASN A 661 32.57 -5.53 24.56
CA ASN A 661 31.57 -5.18 23.53
C ASN A 661 31.29 -6.34 22.54
N ASN A 662 32.34 -7.02 22.06
CA ASN A 662 32.22 -8.16 21.14
C ASN A 662 31.42 -9.32 21.74
N LEU A 663 31.76 -9.72 22.96
CA LEU A 663 31.04 -10.78 23.67
C LEU A 663 29.57 -10.41 23.86
N VAL A 664 29.28 -9.18 24.30
CA VAL A 664 27.90 -8.72 24.54
C VAL A 664 27.06 -8.85 23.27
N TRP A 665 27.56 -8.40 22.13
CA TRP A 665 26.82 -8.53 20.86
C TRP A 665 26.67 -9.97 20.39
N GLN A 666 27.67 -10.84 20.63
CA GLN A 666 27.53 -12.27 20.34
C GLN A 666 26.46 -12.94 21.22
N ILE A 667 26.35 -12.58 22.50
CA ILE A 667 25.26 -13.07 23.38
C ILE A 667 23.90 -12.57 22.92
N ILE A 668 23.80 -11.30 22.53
CA ILE A 668 22.58 -10.73 21.93
C ILE A 668 22.20 -11.51 20.67
N TRP A 669 23.15 -11.80 19.78
CA TRP A 669 22.90 -12.54 18.55
C TRP A 669 22.36 -13.95 18.82
N ILE A 670 22.97 -14.67 19.77
CA ILE A 670 22.49 -16.00 20.20
C ILE A 670 21.04 -15.88 20.65
N ASN A 671 20.70 -14.97 21.56
CA ASN A 671 19.32 -14.87 22.04
C ASN A 671 18.34 -14.51 20.92
N LEU A 672 18.71 -13.60 20.03
CA LEU A 672 17.90 -13.27 18.86
C LEU A 672 17.68 -14.48 17.94
N SER A 673 18.65 -15.40 17.79
CA SER A 673 18.46 -16.59 16.95
C SER A 673 17.44 -17.59 17.50
N TYR A 674 17.14 -17.53 18.79
CA TYR A 674 16.08 -18.33 19.41
C TYR A 674 14.73 -17.60 19.50
N GLU A 675 14.75 -16.28 19.76
CA GLU A 675 13.53 -15.53 20.13
C GLU A 675 13.01 -14.58 19.03
N ALA A 676 13.84 -14.20 18.06
CA ALA A 676 13.47 -13.30 16.97
C ALA A 676 13.15 -14.09 15.69
N PRO A 677 11.87 -14.20 15.26
CA PRO A 677 11.45 -15.06 14.15
C PRO A 677 12.24 -14.85 12.86
N ILE A 678 12.57 -13.60 12.53
CA ILE A 678 13.34 -13.27 11.32
C ILE A 678 14.80 -13.72 11.42
N VAL A 679 15.39 -13.68 12.62
CA VAL A 679 16.78 -14.11 12.86
C VAL A 679 16.85 -15.63 12.89
N THR A 680 15.93 -16.29 13.60
CA THR A 680 15.78 -17.75 13.60
C THR A 680 15.61 -18.29 12.17
N TRP A 681 14.71 -17.66 11.41
CA TRP A 681 14.49 -18.02 10.00
C TRP A 681 15.75 -17.79 9.16
N TYR A 682 16.44 -16.67 9.32
CA TYR A 682 17.67 -16.37 8.57
C TYR A 682 18.79 -17.38 8.87
N ASN A 683 18.98 -17.73 10.14
CA ASN A 683 20.03 -18.65 10.57
C ASN A 683 19.79 -20.07 10.07
N SER A 684 18.54 -20.53 10.11
CA SER A 684 18.16 -21.88 9.67
C SER A 684 18.01 -22.02 8.15
N THR A 685 17.60 -20.97 7.43
CA THR A 685 17.17 -21.06 6.03
C THR A 685 18.23 -20.66 5.02
N ILE A 686 19.08 -19.70 5.37
CA ILE A 686 20.11 -19.17 4.48
C ILE A 686 21.41 -19.93 4.72
N GLU A 687 21.94 -20.59 3.70
CA GLU A 687 23.20 -21.33 3.80
C GLU A 687 24.41 -20.39 3.86
N TRP A 688 25.49 -20.86 4.48
CA TRP A 688 26.75 -20.13 4.54
C TRP A 688 27.31 -19.86 3.14
N ASN A 689 27.97 -18.72 2.99
CA ASN A 689 28.53 -18.18 1.76
C ASN A 689 27.51 -17.83 0.66
N THR A 690 26.20 -17.86 0.97
CA THR A 690 25.14 -17.46 0.04
C THR A 690 25.10 -15.94 -0.13
N PHE A 691 24.96 -15.50 -1.38
CA PHE A 691 24.75 -14.10 -1.76
C PHE A 691 23.25 -13.82 -1.86
N VAL A 692 22.77 -12.79 -1.16
CA VAL A 692 21.36 -12.43 -1.14
C VAL A 692 21.24 -10.91 -1.21
N SER A 693 20.28 -10.41 -1.98
CA SER A 693 19.88 -9.01 -1.96
C SER A 693 18.73 -8.81 -0.98
N GLN A 694 18.49 -7.57 -0.53
CA GLN A 694 17.35 -7.30 0.37
C GLN A 694 16.03 -7.77 -0.26
N GLN A 695 15.85 -7.50 -1.56
CA GLN A 695 14.68 -7.96 -2.31
C GLN A 695 14.62 -9.50 -2.41
N GLY A 696 15.76 -10.17 -2.58
CA GLY A 696 15.82 -11.63 -2.59
C GLY A 696 15.41 -12.22 -1.24
N LEU A 697 15.80 -11.59 -0.13
CA LEU A 697 15.42 -11.99 1.22
C LEU A 697 13.93 -11.74 1.48
N GLU A 698 13.39 -10.60 1.04
CA GLU A 698 11.94 -10.33 1.07
C GLU A 698 11.16 -11.41 0.31
N GLU A 699 11.64 -11.86 -0.84
CA GLU A 699 10.97 -12.93 -1.61
C GLU A 699 11.07 -14.29 -0.92
N LEU A 700 12.22 -14.63 -0.34
CA LEU A 700 12.40 -15.85 0.46
C LEU A 700 11.45 -15.87 1.67
N VAL A 701 11.37 -14.77 2.42
CA VAL A 701 10.43 -14.63 3.54
C VAL A 701 8.99 -14.71 3.03
N ALA A 702 8.65 -14.08 1.90
CA ALA A 702 7.32 -14.17 1.31
C ALA A 702 6.94 -15.60 0.91
N ASN A 703 7.91 -16.38 0.44
CA ASN A 703 7.70 -17.79 0.09
C ASN A 703 7.39 -18.65 1.32
N ASP A 704 8.05 -18.36 2.44
CA ASP A 704 7.92 -19.11 3.69
C ASP A 704 6.79 -18.62 4.61
N TYR A 705 6.37 -17.36 4.43
CA TYR A 705 5.33 -16.67 5.19
C TYR A 705 4.28 -16.05 4.26
N ALA A 706 3.69 -16.88 3.40
CA ALA A 706 2.76 -16.47 2.34
C ALA A 706 1.49 -15.74 2.85
N ASP A 707 1.13 -15.91 4.12
CA ASP A 707 -0.01 -15.26 4.77
C ASP A 707 0.26 -13.78 5.13
N ASN A 708 1.52 -13.33 5.06
CA ASN A 708 1.90 -11.96 5.36
C ASN A 708 1.92 -11.10 4.10
N GLY A 709 1.30 -9.91 4.17
CA GLY A 709 1.34 -8.95 3.06
C GLY A 709 2.73 -8.39 2.79
N LYS A 710 2.99 -7.98 1.54
CA LYS A 710 4.32 -7.51 1.07
C LYS A 710 4.92 -6.39 1.92
N LYS A 711 4.10 -5.44 2.37
CA LYS A 711 4.55 -4.33 3.25
C LYS A 711 5.03 -4.84 4.61
N THR A 712 4.35 -5.82 5.19
CA THR A 712 4.76 -6.41 6.48
C THR A 712 6.09 -7.12 6.34
N ILE A 713 6.25 -7.93 5.29
CA ILE A 713 7.50 -8.64 5.00
C ILE A 713 8.65 -7.64 4.78
N HIS A 714 8.43 -6.63 3.94
CA HIS A 714 9.39 -5.54 3.73
C HIS A 714 9.80 -4.91 5.06
N ASN A 715 8.83 -4.55 5.91
CA ASN A 715 9.12 -3.90 7.18
C ASN A 715 9.97 -4.77 8.13
N VAL A 716 9.72 -6.09 8.15
CA VAL A 716 10.45 -7.04 8.99
C VAL A 716 11.87 -7.27 8.46
N VAL A 717 12.01 -7.54 7.16
CA VAL A 717 13.31 -7.75 6.51
C VAL A 717 14.16 -6.49 6.56
N TYR A 718 13.54 -5.33 6.36
CA TYR A 718 14.23 -4.04 6.44
C TYR A 718 14.71 -3.74 7.87
N ALA A 719 13.90 -4.06 8.90
CA ALA A 719 14.34 -3.93 10.29
C ALA A 719 15.54 -4.85 10.60
N PHE A 720 15.52 -6.10 10.12
CA PHE A 720 16.65 -7.03 10.24
C PHE A 720 17.91 -6.49 9.53
N ALA A 721 17.78 -6.02 8.29
CA ALA A 721 18.89 -5.42 7.56
C ALA A 721 19.46 -4.17 8.26
N ARG A 722 18.58 -3.36 8.89
CA ARG A 722 19.01 -2.23 9.73
C ARG A 722 19.74 -2.67 10.99
N THR A 723 19.28 -3.72 11.68
CA THR A 723 20.03 -4.28 12.81
C THR A 723 21.46 -4.62 12.39
N MET A 724 21.63 -5.28 11.24
CA MET A 724 22.96 -5.60 10.72
C MET A 724 23.80 -4.37 10.37
N LYS A 725 23.16 -3.30 9.88
CA LYS A 725 23.86 -2.08 9.48
C LYS A 725 24.18 -1.13 10.64
N GLU A 726 23.34 -1.12 11.66
CA GLU A 726 23.35 -0.16 12.75
C GLU A 726 23.85 -0.79 14.07
N SER A 727 24.42 -1.99 13.99
CA SER A 727 25.14 -2.65 15.08
C SER A 727 26.40 -3.36 14.56
N PRO A 728 27.35 -3.69 15.45
CA PRO A 728 28.55 -4.47 15.11
C PRO A 728 28.28 -5.85 14.51
N LEU A 729 27.05 -6.38 14.62
CA LEU A 729 26.67 -7.69 14.08
C LEU A 729 26.90 -7.81 12.57
N GLY A 730 26.78 -6.72 11.80
CA GLY A 730 27.08 -6.75 10.37
C GLY A 730 28.57 -6.88 10.07
N GLU A 731 29.43 -6.36 10.95
CA GLU A 731 30.89 -6.42 10.79
C GLU A 731 31.45 -7.78 11.18
N PHE A 732 30.79 -8.50 12.09
CA PHE A 732 31.23 -9.83 12.52
C PHE A 732 31.18 -10.89 11.42
N GLY A 733 30.42 -10.72 10.34
CA GLY A 733 30.38 -11.67 9.22
C GLY A 733 29.00 -12.11 8.70
N PRO A 734 27.94 -12.34 9.52
CA PRO A 734 26.72 -13.00 9.09
C PRO A 734 25.90 -12.18 8.07
N TYR A 735 26.25 -10.91 7.87
CA TYR A 735 25.61 -10.02 6.90
C TYR A 735 26.64 -9.04 6.30
N SER A 736 27.69 -9.58 5.68
CA SER A 736 28.78 -8.77 5.14
C SER A 736 28.34 -8.04 3.86
N PHE A 737 28.35 -6.69 3.89
CA PHE A 737 28.05 -5.88 2.72
C PHE A 737 29.12 -6.04 1.64
N ILE A 738 28.70 -6.37 0.42
CA ILE A 738 29.58 -6.36 -0.76
C ILE A 738 29.41 -5.04 -1.51
N ASN A 739 28.16 -4.63 -1.66
CA ASN A 739 27.78 -3.36 -2.26
C ASN A 739 26.49 -2.85 -1.57
N LYS A 740 25.93 -1.74 -2.07
CA LYS A 740 24.73 -1.13 -1.46
C LYS A 740 23.51 -2.05 -1.39
N ASN A 741 23.41 -3.07 -2.24
CA ASN A 741 22.19 -3.86 -2.45
C ASN A 741 22.36 -5.36 -2.23
N GLU A 742 23.59 -5.85 -2.08
CA GLU A 742 23.92 -7.27 -1.93
C GLU A 742 24.82 -7.50 -0.72
N TYR A 743 24.50 -8.57 0.00
CA TYR A 743 25.24 -9.03 1.16
C TYR A 743 25.45 -10.54 1.07
N GLN A 744 26.50 -10.99 1.74
CA GLN A 744 26.84 -12.40 1.84
C GLN A 744 26.73 -12.86 3.28
N LYS A 745 26.09 -14.01 3.50
CA LYS A 745 26.11 -14.67 4.81
C LYS A 745 27.47 -15.35 4.99
N LYS A 746 28.38 -14.76 5.77
CA LYS A 746 29.68 -15.38 6.06
C LYS A 746 29.74 -15.89 7.50
N PRO A 747 30.56 -16.92 7.78
CA PRO A 747 30.95 -17.25 9.14
C PRO A 747 31.45 -16.03 9.91
N PHE A 748 31.27 -16.04 11.22
CA PHE A 748 31.83 -15.01 12.08
C PHE A 748 33.35 -14.99 11.97
N ILE A 749 33.94 -13.79 11.87
CA ILE A 749 35.39 -13.61 11.79
C ILE A 749 36.06 -14.15 13.06
N PHE A 750 35.43 -13.89 14.20
CA PHE A 750 35.89 -14.30 15.51
C PHE A 750 34.70 -14.56 16.44
N VAL A 751 34.79 -15.60 17.26
CA VAL A 751 33.76 -15.98 18.23
C VAL A 751 34.43 -16.18 19.59
N GLU A 752 33.89 -15.52 20.61
CA GLU A 752 34.41 -15.59 21.97
C GLU A 752 34.14 -16.98 22.57
N ARG A 753 35.12 -17.51 23.31
CA ARG A 753 34.98 -18.79 24.04
C ARG A 753 33.73 -18.84 24.92
N ALA A 754 33.42 -17.72 25.57
CA ALA A 754 32.26 -17.60 26.45
C ALA A 754 30.93 -17.60 25.67
N ALA A 755 30.91 -17.04 24.46
CA ALA A 755 29.74 -17.10 23.57
C ALA A 755 29.46 -18.52 23.08
N ILE A 756 30.51 -19.28 22.74
CA ILE A 756 30.38 -20.70 22.35
C ILE A 756 29.76 -21.50 23.50
N ALA A 757 30.30 -21.35 24.71
CA ALA A 757 29.76 -22.03 25.89
C ALA A 757 28.30 -21.62 26.17
N TYR A 758 27.99 -20.33 26.11
CA TYR A 758 26.62 -19.82 26.28
C TYR A 758 25.64 -20.44 25.26
N SER A 759 26.03 -20.48 23.98
CA SER A 759 25.23 -21.09 22.91
C SER A 759 24.99 -22.58 23.14
N LEU A 760 26.03 -23.34 23.56
CA LEU A 760 25.87 -24.77 23.88
C LEU A 760 24.86 -24.99 25.00
N TYR A 761 24.91 -24.19 26.07
CA TYR A 761 23.94 -24.25 27.15
C TYR A 761 22.53 -23.87 26.68
N LYS A 762 22.38 -22.81 25.87
CA LYS A 762 21.08 -22.45 25.28
C LYS A 762 20.50 -23.55 24.40
N TYR A 763 21.34 -24.16 23.57
CA TYR A 763 20.96 -25.31 22.75
C TYR A 763 20.48 -26.48 23.62
N SER A 764 21.23 -26.79 24.68
CA SER A 764 20.89 -27.84 25.66
C SER A 764 19.56 -27.58 26.37
N GLU A 765 19.32 -26.35 26.81
CA GLU A 765 18.07 -25.94 27.47
C GLU A 765 16.85 -26.11 26.54
N VAL A 766 16.98 -25.71 25.28
CA VAL A 766 15.90 -25.81 24.29
C VAL A 766 15.63 -27.25 23.87
N LYS A 767 16.68 -28.06 23.72
CA LYS A 767 16.57 -29.49 23.36
C LYS A 767 16.27 -30.39 24.56
N ASN A 768 16.38 -29.86 25.78
CA ASN A 768 16.30 -30.59 27.04
C ASN A 768 17.27 -31.78 27.12
N ILE A 769 18.54 -31.53 26.75
CA ILE A 769 19.63 -32.52 26.78
C ILE A 769 20.84 -31.94 27.52
N ARG A 770 21.68 -32.79 28.12
CA ARG A 770 22.93 -32.36 28.80
C ARG A 770 24.21 -32.93 28.21
N SER A 771 24.07 -33.86 27.28
CA SER A 771 25.17 -34.40 26.49
C SER A 771 24.76 -34.38 25.02
N LEU A 772 25.72 -34.08 24.14
CA LEU A 772 25.52 -34.02 22.69
C LEU A 772 26.81 -34.37 21.95
N ASN A 773 26.67 -34.83 20.71
CA ASN A 773 27.82 -35.01 19.83
C ASN A 773 28.08 -33.73 19.03
N ILE A 774 29.35 -33.41 18.76
CA ILE A 774 29.71 -32.26 17.90
C ILE A 774 29.05 -32.41 16.53
N SER A 775 28.99 -33.61 15.97
CA SER A 775 28.42 -33.85 14.65
C SER A 775 26.94 -33.44 14.53
N ASP A 776 26.17 -33.54 15.62
CA ASP A 776 24.77 -33.12 15.67
C ASP A 776 24.60 -31.62 15.43
N LEU A 777 25.59 -30.81 15.84
CA LEU A 777 25.55 -29.35 15.62
C LEU A 777 25.66 -28.97 14.14
N TYR A 778 26.28 -29.83 13.33
CA TYR A 778 26.54 -29.60 11.90
C TYR A 778 25.61 -30.38 10.98
N SER A 779 24.68 -31.16 11.55
CA SER A 779 23.77 -31.98 10.76
C SER A 779 22.77 -31.10 9.98
N ASN A 780 22.36 -31.58 8.80
CA ASN A 780 21.44 -30.82 7.94
C ASN A 780 20.03 -30.68 8.53
N ASP A 781 19.64 -31.57 9.45
CA ASP A 781 18.37 -31.56 10.16
C ASP A 781 18.40 -30.68 11.44
N ASN A 782 19.58 -30.21 11.86
CA ASN A 782 19.70 -29.26 12.95
C ASN A 782 19.62 -27.81 12.47
N ASN A 783 18.67 -27.05 13.03
CA ASN A 783 18.34 -25.68 12.61
C ASN A 783 18.78 -24.59 13.61
N ILE A 784 19.41 -24.97 14.73
CA ILE A 784 19.81 -24.05 15.83
C ILE A 784 21.19 -24.39 16.38
N GLY A 785 21.75 -23.53 17.24
CA GLY A 785 23.02 -23.75 17.94
C GLY A 785 24.22 -23.17 17.20
N VAL A 786 25.39 -23.35 17.82
CA VAL A 786 26.66 -22.66 17.51
C VAL A 786 26.98 -22.58 16.01
N TYR A 787 26.85 -23.68 15.27
CA TYR A 787 27.15 -23.68 13.83
C TYR A 787 26.17 -22.83 13.02
N LYS A 788 24.87 -22.85 13.33
CA LYS A 788 23.86 -22.03 12.61
C LYS A 788 23.92 -20.56 13.02
N GLU A 789 24.41 -20.26 14.21
CA GLU A 789 24.62 -18.90 14.72
C GLU A 789 25.88 -18.25 14.14
N PHE A 790 27.00 -18.99 14.12
CA PHE A 790 28.31 -18.42 13.87
C PHE A 790 29.05 -18.97 12.64
N GLY A 791 28.64 -20.12 12.11
CA GLY A 791 29.35 -20.76 10.99
C GLY A 791 30.77 -21.22 11.34
N ILE A 792 31.05 -21.40 12.63
CA ILE A 792 32.34 -21.89 13.13
C ILE A 792 32.68 -23.24 12.50
N SER A 793 33.95 -23.46 12.15
CA SER A 793 34.39 -24.74 11.59
C SER A 793 34.47 -25.83 12.67
N LYS A 794 34.35 -27.09 12.27
CA LYS A 794 34.44 -28.23 13.20
C LYS A 794 35.79 -28.28 13.93
N GLU A 795 36.87 -27.92 13.25
CA GLU A 795 38.22 -27.89 13.85
C GLU A 795 38.37 -26.74 14.85
N GLU A 796 37.87 -25.55 14.52
CA GLU A 796 37.88 -24.42 15.45
C GLU A 796 37.01 -24.72 16.69
N MET A 797 35.84 -25.32 16.49
CA MET A 797 34.98 -25.77 17.58
C MET A 797 35.70 -26.74 18.52
N LYS A 798 36.44 -27.72 18.00
CA LYS A 798 37.23 -28.66 18.81
C LYS A 798 38.32 -27.94 19.60
N THR A 799 39.00 -26.98 19.00
CA THR A 799 40.04 -26.17 19.68
C THR A 799 39.45 -25.41 20.87
N GLN A 800 38.33 -24.72 20.67
CA GLN A 800 37.65 -23.96 21.73
C GLN A 800 37.12 -24.88 22.83
N LEU A 801 36.56 -26.05 22.48
CA LEU A 801 36.10 -27.05 23.44
C LEU A 801 37.24 -27.63 24.28
N ARG A 802 38.43 -27.88 23.69
CA ARG A 802 39.62 -28.30 24.45
C ARG A 802 40.02 -27.23 25.45
N SER A 803 40.02 -25.96 25.04
CA SER A 803 40.31 -24.83 25.94
C SER A 803 39.34 -24.79 27.12
N LEU A 804 38.02 -24.86 26.87
CA LEU A 804 37.00 -24.85 27.93
C LEU A 804 37.10 -26.08 28.86
N ASN A 805 37.47 -27.24 28.32
CA ASN A 805 37.69 -28.46 29.10
C ASN A 805 38.97 -28.41 29.96
N SER A 806 39.94 -27.57 29.60
CA SER A 806 41.20 -27.40 30.34
C SER A 806 41.13 -26.38 31.48
N ASP A 807 40.04 -25.62 31.61
CA ASP A 807 39.86 -24.66 32.70
C ASP A 807 39.91 -25.33 34.08
N SER A 808 40.38 -24.60 35.09
CA SER A 808 40.35 -25.05 36.48
C SER A 808 38.91 -25.19 37.00
N GLU A 809 38.02 -24.29 36.59
CA GLU A 809 36.58 -24.34 36.86
C GLU A 809 35.81 -24.71 35.59
N ARG A 810 35.85 -26.00 35.22
CA ARG A 810 35.24 -26.49 33.99
C ARG A 810 33.73 -26.27 33.98
N VAL A 811 33.25 -25.66 32.91
CA VAL A 811 31.80 -25.56 32.61
C VAL A 811 31.30 -26.75 31.80
N LEU A 812 32.19 -27.44 31.10
CA LEU A 812 31.86 -28.62 30.29
C LEU A 812 33.01 -29.63 30.28
N ILE A 813 32.69 -30.85 29.90
CA ILE A 813 33.65 -31.91 29.60
C ILE A 813 33.59 -32.20 28.10
N ALA A 814 34.73 -32.14 27.43
CA ALA A 814 34.85 -32.44 26.00
C ALA A 814 35.73 -33.68 25.78
N GLU A 815 35.11 -34.77 25.32
CA GLU A 815 35.78 -36.05 25.06
C GLU A 815 36.10 -36.16 23.57
N LEU A 816 37.29 -35.69 23.18
CA LEU A 816 37.70 -35.51 21.78
C LEU A 816 38.81 -36.46 21.30
N ASN A 817 38.99 -37.58 22.01
CA ASN A 817 40.07 -38.55 21.77
C ASN A 817 39.52 -39.83 21.13
N MET A 818 40.37 -40.55 20.39
CA MET A 818 40.06 -41.88 19.82
C MET A 818 38.77 -41.93 18.95
N GLY A 819 38.44 -40.83 18.26
CA GLY A 819 37.25 -40.74 17.40
C GLY A 819 35.95 -40.38 18.12
N LEU A 820 35.98 -40.17 19.45
CA LEU A 820 34.86 -39.62 20.20
C LEU A 820 34.77 -38.10 19.97
N GLU A 821 33.54 -37.59 19.90
CA GLU A 821 33.24 -36.16 19.70
C GLU A 821 32.10 -35.72 20.63
N ASN A 822 32.12 -36.17 21.88
CA ASN A 822 31.04 -35.91 22.84
C ASN A 822 31.34 -34.70 23.73
N ILE A 823 30.29 -33.94 24.03
CA ILE A 823 30.30 -32.81 24.96
C ILE A 823 29.29 -33.13 26.06
N THR A 824 29.70 -33.00 27.32
CA THR A 824 28.82 -33.11 28.48
C THR A 824 28.86 -31.81 29.27
N LEU A 825 27.71 -31.15 29.39
CA LEU A 825 27.57 -29.87 30.09
C LEU A 825 27.37 -30.12 31.59
N ARG A 826 27.93 -29.24 32.42
CA ARG A 826 27.78 -29.32 33.89
C ARG A 826 26.32 -29.08 34.29
N GLU A 827 25.73 -30.02 35.04
CA GLU A 827 24.29 -30.07 35.33
C GLU A 827 23.76 -28.87 36.14
N ASN A 828 24.56 -28.39 37.09
CA ASN A 828 24.17 -27.31 38.00
C ASN A 828 24.32 -25.90 37.41
N LEU A 829 24.59 -25.79 36.11
CA LEU A 829 24.68 -24.52 35.41
C LEU A 829 23.57 -24.39 34.35
N ASN A 830 23.07 -23.17 34.19
CA ASN A 830 22.34 -22.71 33.01
C ASN A 830 23.23 -21.80 32.12
N ALA A 831 22.71 -21.37 30.97
CA ALA A 831 23.45 -20.54 30.03
C ALA A 831 23.99 -19.25 30.68
N PHE A 832 23.18 -18.55 31.47
CA PHE A 832 23.59 -17.31 32.12
C PHE A 832 24.67 -17.54 33.20
N GLU A 833 24.53 -18.60 34.00
CA GLU A 833 25.53 -18.95 35.02
C GLU A 833 26.86 -19.35 34.40
N CYS A 834 26.84 -20.09 33.28
CA CYS A 834 28.03 -20.43 32.50
C CYS A 834 28.74 -19.17 31.99
N LEU A 835 28.01 -18.25 31.37
CA LEU A 835 28.55 -16.98 30.89
C LEU A 835 29.23 -16.18 32.02
N ARG A 836 28.56 -16.07 33.17
CA ARG A 836 29.09 -15.34 34.33
C ARG A 836 30.37 -15.96 34.90
N LEU A 837 30.57 -17.27 34.77
CA LEU A 837 31.82 -17.92 35.20
C LEU A 837 32.98 -17.65 34.25
N LEU A 838 32.71 -17.64 32.95
CA LEU A 838 33.75 -17.52 31.91
C LEU A 838 34.15 -16.08 31.58
N ALA A 839 33.30 -15.11 31.89
CA ALA A 839 33.52 -13.69 31.59
C ALA A 839 34.10 -12.90 32.80
N LYS A 840 34.70 -13.60 33.77
CA LYS A 840 35.39 -13.01 34.92
C LYS A 840 36.83 -12.61 34.60
#